data_AF-A0A836EX93-F1
#
_entry.id   AF-A0A836EX93-F1
#
_cell.length_a   1.000
_cell.length_b   1.000
_cell.length_c   1.000
_cell.angle_alpha   90.00
_cell.angle_beta   90.00
_cell.angle_gamma   90.00
#
_symmetry.space_group_name_H-M   'P 1'
#
loop_
_entity.id
_entity.type
_entity.pdbx_description
1 polymer ?
#
loop_
_entity_poly.entity_id
_entity_poly.type
_entity_poly.pdbx_seq_one_letter_code
_entity_poly.pdbx_strand_id
1 'polypeptide(L)'
;MADEESDASKKDDILEDSNADSKADSKVPDETKYDDADKIPTITTTKNALITTQLGPCEAYPHSVKISIVGARKVGMACAIAILMRRIASEVCLIDQNSDKASAEAEDIQHAGIFLGCPLVVGTSDIYKVKDSTVVVIAVCEKKLEEEVNVKHNIEVFKKIIPTIAKLACKAVLLVVTQPIDVMSYITWKLSKFPSSRVLGTGTLLDSCRFQDLLSRKLGLARTSINCMSIGAQGDTSVSIWSSVHVAGTKIRDINPQMGEADDPEKWRDISEAVNKTDTELNRKKGEGGPNCWALGFCTAEIIDAIVRNTKVVLPVSTYIHSCAHGTDKDMYMSVPCVLGREGVYATVRQKLNEQEKTAIQRCADSIRDVLRECGILRESSDTEEYPCIADMTETRKKLPEVASNTVTVLLAKQAEHLVDGHRVKVVVVGSAPKGVAVAIAILFKIASMRSSQSTKIRSLQLAVYLVNLPKFFTTVARLASELVLIDVNEDLAKAEAEDISHAAAYLGNPRIVGTKDYACARDAAVCVITVGSQSREDLRPADYLEHNLKIFKDVIPNVSKYAPNSVLLILSKPVDILSYVAMKLSGFPPNRVIGLGTFLDSCRFQYFIAQKLGLSANAIQALIIGESGPASVPVWSAVAVMGMPLKDINKEIGTRTDPESWSDLHAKVVNADNELILKKGYHSWAVGICAGEIVDAIVRNTCACFTVSTFMKYQQQEIQENNSFSLTHFIQIPNRPQCPENQRLDKHGICRSVKMAMLKDQLLTTVTESVSTGRNKITVVGVGQVGMACAFSILTNHVSSEVILIDVMVDKLKGEMLDLQHGSAFMKNAKISASTDYAVSANSSLCIVTAGARQREGETRLNLVQRNTDIFKGIIPQLVKYSPNTILLIVSNPVDILTYVAWKLSGLPKNRVIGSGTNLDSARFRFLLSQKLNVAPTSCHGWIIGEHGDTSVPVWSGVNVAGVRLRDLNEYVGTDKDEEHWNELHKQVIQSAYEVIKLKGYTSWAIGLSVSQLASAILRNSNQVHAVSTLVTDHHGIKEEVFLSLPCTLGEDGVTHIVQQKLTDDELASLHTSSAMMHKVQEGLKF
;
A
#
# COMPACT_ATOMS: atom_id res chain seq x y z
N MET A 1 -35.66 12.54 -50.22
CA MET A 1 -35.97 13.02 -51.58
C MET A 1 -36.52 14.42 -51.42
N ALA A 2 -35.85 15.41 -52.02
CA ALA A 2 -36.17 16.86 -51.99
C ALA A 2 -36.10 17.51 -50.58
N ASP A 3 -35.37 18.59 -50.29
CA ASP A 3 -35.02 19.83 -51.04
C ASP A 3 -36.26 20.75 -51.22
N GLU A 4 -36.23 22.09 -51.13
CA GLU A 4 -35.22 23.10 -50.72
C GLU A 4 -35.97 24.47 -50.53
N GLU A 5 -35.34 25.47 -49.88
CA GLU A 5 -35.48 26.94 -50.13
C GLU A 5 -36.87 27.67 -50.13
N SER A 6 -37.03 29.01 -50.01
CA SER A 6 -36.22 30.13 -49.47
C SER A 6 -37.05 31.46 -49.41
N ASP A 7 -36.52 32.44 -48.67
CA ASP A 7 -36.56 33.90 -48.98
C ASP A 7 -37.75 34.82 -48.54
N ALA A 8 -37.51 36.16 -48.56
CA ALA A 8 -38.09 37.15 -47.63
C ALA A 8 -38.51 38.52 -48.25
N SER A 9 -38.96 39.45 -47.37
CA SER A 9 -38.78 40.94 -47.39
C SER A 9 -40.01 41.89 -47.43
N LYS A 10 -39.79 43.14 -46.93
CA LYS A 10 -40.56 44.44 -47.00
C LYS A 10 -41.29 44.89 -45.70
N LYS A 11 -40.93 46.02 -45.02
CA LYS A 11 -41.09 47.50 -45.28
C LYS A 11 -42.39 48.06 -44.59
N ASP A 12 -42.56 49.31 -44.09
CA ASP A 12 -41.79 50.59 -44.06
C ASP A 12 -42.29 51.59 -42.94
N ASP A 13 -41.50 52.63 -42.59
CA ASP A 13 -41.84 54.06 -42.25
C ASP A 13 -42.90 54.46 -41.15
N ILE A 14 -43.04 55.71 -40.61
CA ILE A 14 -42.14 56.82 -40.15
C ILE A 14 -42.97 57.96 -39.40
N LEU A 15 -42.37 58.72 -38.44
CA LEU A 15 -42.68 60.09 -37.88
C LEU A 15 -43.89 60.50 -36.94
N GLU A 16 -43.52 61.39 -35.96
CA GLU A 16 -44.12 62.65 -35.40
C GLU A 16 -45.33 62.80 -34.41
N ASP A 17 -45.00 63.09 -33.13
CA ASP A 17 -45.07 64.40 -32.38
C ASP A 17 -46.29 64.98 -31.56
N SER A 18 -45.92 65.58 -30.40
CA SER A 18 -46.50 66.73 -29.64
C SER A 18 -47.61 66.64 -28.53
N ASN A 19 -47.25 67.10 -27.30
CA ASN A 19 -47.88 68.06 -26.34
C ASN A 19 -49.38 67.94 -25.86
N ALA A 20 -49.84 68.38 -24.65
CA ALA A 20 -49.23 68.86 -23.38
C ALA A 20 -50.28 68.99 -22.21
N ASP A 21 -49.79 69.33 -20.99
CA ASP A 21 -50.41 70.14 -19.89
C ASP A 21 -51.42 69.61 -18.80
N SER A 22 -50.92 69.46 -17.55
CA SER A 22 -51.07 70.45 -16.43
C SER A 22 -51.55 70.00 -14.99
N LYS A 23 -50.82 70.50 -13.95
CA LYS A 23 -51.20 70.88 -12.54
C LYS A 23 -51.70 69.81 -11.53
N ALA A 24 -51.46 69.91 -10.19
CA ALA A 24 -50.57 70.75 -9.33
C ALA A 24 -50.48 70.22 -7.85
N ASP A 25 -49.52 70.75 -7.07
CA ASP A 25 -49.47 70.92 -5.58
C ASP A 25 -49.50 69.70 -4.61
N SER A 26 -48.63 69.50 -3.59
CA SER A 26 -47.73 70.43 -2.85
C SER A 26 -46.87 69.74 -1.73
N LYS A 27 -45.72 70.36 -1.38
CA LYS A 27 -44.88 70.28 -0.12
C LYS A 27 -44.19 68.94 0.25
N VAL A 28 -42.84 68.75 0.28
CA VAL A 28 -41.63 69.53 0.72
C VAL A 28 -41.45 69.57 2.25
N PRO A 29 -40.24 69.44 2.86
CA PRO A 29 -38.85 69.39 2.33
C PRO A 29 -38.10 68.04 2.52
N ASP A 30 -37.00 67.70 1.86
CA ASP A 30 -35.81 68.42 1.32
C ASP A 30 -34.63 68.54 2.32
N GLU A 31 -33.62 67.68 2.15
CA GLU A 31 -32.19 68.04 2.03
C GLU A 31 -31.45 66.78 1.50
N THR A 32 -31.10 66.60 0.21
CA THR A 32 -30.32 67.39 -0.77
C THR A 32 -28.81 67.43 -0.48
N LYS A 33 -27.87 67.31 -1.44
CA LYS A 33 -27.83 67.14 -2.93
C LYS A 33 -26.37 66.69 -3.30
N TYR A 34 -25.96 66.21 -4.48
CA TYR A 34 -26.59 66.03 -5.80
C TYR A 34 -25.79 65.01 -6.66
N ASP A 35 -26.48 64.43 -7.65
CA ASP A 35 -26.04 64.18 -9.05
C ASP A 35 -24.99 63.10 -9.40
N ASP A 36 -25.17 62.28 -10.45
CA ASP A 36 -26.32 62.14 -11.39
C ASP A 36 -26.35 60.75 -12.09
N ALA A 37 -27.39 60.52 -12.90
CA ALA A 37 -27.58 59.49 -13.93
C ALA A 37 -28.01 58.07 -13.50
N ASP A 38 -29.33 57.92 -13.36
CA ASP A 38 -30.11 56.68 -13.34
C ASP A 38 -30.94 56.64 -14.65
N LYS A 39 -30.97 55.59 -15.49
CA LYS A 39 -31.86 54.41 -15.32
C LYS A 39 -31.62 53.29 -16.33
N ILE A 40 -32.00 52.09 -15.92
CA ILE A 40 -32.05 50.82 -16.67
C ILE A 40 -33.45 50.66 -17.33
N PRO A 41 -33.64 49.80 -18.35
CA PRO A 41 -34.06 48.42 -18.06
C PRO A 41 -33.36 47.32 -18.91
N THR A 42 -33.37 46.11 -18.36
CA THR A 42 -32.87 44.82 -18.92
C THR A 42 -33.22 44.58 -20.41
N ILE A 43 -32.35 43.91 -21.20
CA ILE A 43 -32.31 42.43 -21.36
C ILE A 43 -30.92 41.94 -21.89
N THR A 44 -30.44 40.82 -21.31
CA THR A 44 -29.34 39.91 -21.69
C THR A 44 -28.30 40.28 -22.77
N THR A 45 -26.99 40.21 -22.43
CA THR A 45 -26.13 39.07 -22.85
C THR A 45 -24.73 39.00 -22.20
N THR A 46 -24.33 37.76 -21.93
CA THR A 46 -23.02 37.17 -21.67
C THR A 46 -21.76 37.90 -22.21
N LYS A 47 -20.99 38.60 -21.35
CA LYS A 47 -19.50 38.58 -21.34
C LYS A 47 -18.86 39.31 -20.13
N ASN A 48 -18.12 38.53 -19.34
CA ASN A 48 -16.92 38.88 -18.52
C ASN A 48 -16.82 40.17 -17.68
N ALA A 49 -16.70 39.93 -16.36
CA ALA A 49 -15.86 40.66 -15.38
C ALA A 49 -16.34 42.07 -14.95
N LEU A 50 -16.10 42.57 -13.72
CA LEU A 50 -15.13 42.21 -12.67
C LEU A 50 -15.74 42.22 -11.25
N ILE A 51 -15.26 41.31 -10.40
CA ILE A 51 -14.89 41.48 -8.98
C ILE A 51 -15.78 42.35 -8.08
N THR A 52 -16.49 41.70 -7.14
CA THR A 52 -16.30 42.01 -5.71
C THR A 52 -16.09 40.72 -4.91
N THR A 53 -15.19 40.78 -3.94
CA THR A 53 -14.67 39.64 -3.18
C THR A 53 -15.55 39.27 -1.99
N GLN A 54 -16.13 38.06 -2.00
CA GLN A 54 -16.24 37.25 -0.78
C GLN A 54 -15.80 35.82 -1.09
N LEU A 55 -14.60 35.47 -0.60
CA LEU A 55 -14.10 34.09 -0.62
C LEU A 55 -14.82 33.28 0.47
N GLY A 56 -15.93 32.65 0.09
CA GLY A 56 -16.58 31.63 0.92
C GLY A 56 -15.76 30.33 0.97
N PRO A 57 -15.83 29.54 2.07
CA PRO A 57 -15.01 28.35 2.25
C PRO A 57 -15.53 27.17 1.42
N CYS A 58 -15.12 27.09 0.15
CA CYS A 58 -15.29 25.90 -0.67
C CYS A 58 -14.29 24.79 -0.26
N GLU A 59 -14.45 24.23 0.94
CA GLU A 59 -13.79 22.98 1.38
C GLU A 59 -14.53 21.72 0.88
N ALA A 60 -15.42 21.86 -0.11
CA ALA A 60 -16.09 20.74 -0.75
C ALA A 60 -15.14 20.03 -1.74
N TYR A 61 -14.69 18.84 -1.37
CA TYR A 61 -13.87 17.96 -2.22
C TYR A 61 -14.57 17.70 -3.57
N PRO A 62 -13.91 17.88 -4.74
CA PRO A 62 -14.53 17.55 -6.02
C PRO A 62 -14.92 16.07 -6.00
N HIS A 63 -16.20 15.78 -6.29
CA HIS A 63 -16.77 14.45 -6.07
C HIS A 63 -16.22 13.36 -6.99
N SER A 64 -15.46 13.74 -8.02
CA SER A 64 -14.60 12.85 -8.80
C SER A 64 -13.14 13.34 -8.76
N VAL A 65 -12.21 12.41 -8.52
CA VAL A 65 -10.78 12.62 -8.71
C VAL A 65 -10.40 11.98 -10.03
N LYS A 66 -10.01 12.82 -10.99
CA LYS A 66 -9.54 12.41 -12.31
C LYS A 66 -8.02 12.48 -12.40
N ILE A 67 -7.40 11.42 -12.90
CA ILE A 67 -5.98 11.38 -13.25
C ILE A 67 -5.85 11.01 -14.73
N SER A 68 -5.08 11.78 -15.50
CA SER A 68 -4.71 11.41 -16.87
C SER A 68 -3.28 10.89 -16.92
N ILE A 69 -3.05 9.86 -17.73
CA ILE A 69 -1.74 9.24 -17.96
C ILE A 69 -1.46 9.30 -19.45
N VAL A 70 -0.45 10.08 -19.83
CA VAL A 70 -0.02 10.26 -21.22
C VAL A 70 1.13 9.29 -21.50
N GLY A 71 0.86 8.29 -22.33
CA GLY A 71 1.68 7.11 -22.59
C GLY A 71 1.08 5.86 -21.93
N ALA A 72 0.45 4.97 -22.70
CA ALA A 72 -0.14 3.71 -22.25
C ALA A 72 0.81 2.52 -22.55
N ARG A 73 2.09 2.68 -22.20
CA ARG A 73 3.11 1.63 -22.29
C ARG A 73 3.42 1.06 -20.88
N LYS A 74 4.50 0.29 -20.70
CA LYS A 74 4.67 -0.58 -19.51
C LYS A 74 4.74 0.22 -18.20
N VAL A 75 5.39 1.38 -18.21
CA VAL A 75 5.46 2.32 -17.08
C VAL A 75 4.11 2.99 -16.85
N GLY A 76 3.50 3.54 -17.91
CA GLY A 76 2.18 4.19 -17.81
C GLY A 76 1.09 3.25 -17.27
N MET A 77 1.07 2.00 -17.71
CA MET A 77 0.15 0.98 -17.20
C MET A 77 0.45 0.57 -15.76
N ALA A 78 1.73 0.43 -15.36
CA ALA A 78 2.07 0.18 -13.96
C ALA A 78 1.62 1.32 -13.05
N CYS A 79 1.75 2.58 -13.48
CA CYS A 79 1.19 3.75 -12.79
C CYS A 79 -0.34 3.65 -12.68
N ALA A 80 -1.05 3.39 -13.79
CA ALA A 80 -2.50 3.27 -13.83
C ALA A 80 -3.02 2.21 -12.85
N ILE A 81 -2.45 1.01 -12.89
CA ILE A 81 -2.83 -0.10 -12.03
C ILE A 81 -2.51 0.21 -10.57
N ALA A 82 -1.33 0.78 -10.26
CA ALA A 82 -0.99 1.16 -8.88
C ALA A 82 -1.95 2.23 -8.30
N ILE A 83 -2.37 3.20 -9.11
CA ILE A 83 -3.36 4.23 -8.76
C ILE A 83 -4.73 3.63 -8.47
N LEU A 84 -5.20 2.71 -9.33
CA LEU A 84 -6.52 2.08 -9.23
C LEU A 84 -6.59 1.08 -8.08
N MET A 85 -5.57 0.24 -7.89
CA MET A 85 -5.48 -0.72 -6.78
C MET A 85 -5.49 -0.03 -5.41
N ARG A 86 -4.90 1.18 -5.32
CA ARG A 86 -4.93 2.02 -4.11
C ARG A 86 -6.16 2.93 -4.01
N ARG A 87 -7.04 2.92 -5.02
CA ARG A 87 -8.27 3.72 -5.10
C ARG A 87 -8.02 5.21 -4.85
N ILE A 88 -7.03 5.76 -5.55
CA ILE A 88 -6.64 7.18 -5.46
C ILE A 88 -7.55 8.04 -6.34
N ALA A 89 -7.97 7.51 -7.49
CA ALA A 89 -8.88 8.17 -8.43
C ALA A 89 -10.22 7.42 -8.59
N SER A 90 -11.26 8.20 -8.91
CA SER A 90 -12.52 7.70 -9.43
C SER A 90 -12.53 7.58 -10.97
N GLU A 91 -11.67 8.37 -11.65
CA GLU A 91 -11.49 8.34 -13.10
C GLU A 91 -10.01 8.28 -13.46
N VAL A 92 -9.61 7.32 -14.31
CA VAL A 92 -8.27 7.24 -14.90
C VAL A 92 -8.38 7.27 -16.43
N CYS A 93 -7.75 8.25 -17.06
CA CYS A 93 -7.76 8.41 -18.51
C CYS A 93 -6.37 8.10 -19.10
N LEU A 94 -6.28 7.00 -19.84
CA LEU A 94 -5.10 6.56 -20.58
C LEU A 94 -5.09 7.23 -21.96
N ILE A 95 -4.02 7.97 -22.27
CA ILE A 95 -3.88 8.72 -23.52
C ILE A 95 -2.61 8.26 -24.23
N ASP A 96 -2.72 7.65 -25.41
CA ASP A 96 -1.58 7.20 -26.21
C ASP A 96 -1.77 7.56 -27.69
N GLN A 97 -0.68 7.64 -28.46
CA GLN A 97 -0.76 7.83 -29.91
C GLN A 97 -1.49 6.68 -30.59
N ASN A 98 -1.36 5.46 -30.06
CA ASN A 98 -2.15 4.30 -30.47
C ASN A 98 -3.45 4.24 -29.64
N SER A 99 -4.55 4.75 -30.21
CA SER A 99 -5.87 4.75 -29.57
C SER A 99 -6.37 3.33 -29.27
N ASP A 100 -6.19 2.40 -30.21
CA ASP A 100 -6.63 1.00 -30.10
C ASP A 100 -6.00 0.33 -28.88
N LYS A 101 -4.68 0.56 -28.69
CA LYS A 101 -3.96 0.06 -27.52
C LYS A 101 -4.43 0.72 -26.23
N ALA A 102 -4.59 2.05 -26.21
CA ALA A 102 -5.07 2.75 -25.01
C ALA A 102 -6.47 2.25 -24.60
N SER A 103 -7.36 2.05 -25.58
CA SER A 103 -8.70 1.49 -25.38
C SER A 103 -8.64 0.07 -24.81
N ALA A 104 -7.88 -0.84 -25.42
CA ALA A 104 -7.77 -2.23 -24.98
C ALA A 104 -7.12 -2.41 -23.59
N GLU A 105 -6.21 -1.52 -23.21
CA GLU A 105 -5.66 -1.49 -21.85
C GLU A 105 -6.68 -0.96 -20.83
N ALA A 106 -7.48 0.05 -21.18
CA ALA A 106 -8.58 0.54 -20.34
C ALA A 106 -9.69 -0.50 -20.18
N GLU A 107 -10.06 -1.19 -21.25
CA GLU A 107 -11.14 -2.19 -21.30
C GLU A 107 -10.80 -3.46 -20.50
N ASP A 108 -9.57 -4.01 -20.62
CA ASP A 108 -9.09 -5.11 -19.77
C ASP A 108 -9.10 -4.73 -18.27
N ILE A 109 -8.98 -3.44 -17.93
CA ILE A 109 -9.14 -2.98 -16.55
C ILE A 109 -10.63 -2.86 -16.18
N GLN A 110 -11.48 -2.28 -17.03
CA GLN A 110 -12.92 -2.13 -16.78
C GLN A 110 -13.64 -3.46 -16.57
N HIS A 111 -13.25 -4.50 -17.33
CA HIS A 111 -13.76 -5.87 -17.16
C HIS A 111 -13.56 -6.46 -15.75
N ALA A 112 -12.61 -5.93 -14.99
CA ALA A 112 -12.37 -6.25 -13.59
C ALA A 112 -12.63 -5.07 -12.64
N GLY A 113 -13.27 -3.99 -13.13
CA GLY A 113 -13.60 -2.80 -12.36
C GLY A 113 -14.42 -3.10 -11.11
N ILE A 114 -15.23 -4.16 -11.13
CA ILE A 114 -15.96 -4.68 -9.96
C ILE A 114 -15.05 -5.00 -8.76
N PHE A 115 -13.83 -5.51 -9.01
CA PHE A 115 -12.85 -5.81 -7.96
C PHE A 115 -12.12 -4.55 -7.47
N LEU A 116 -12.06 -3.50 -8.30
CA LEU A 116 -11.41 -2.22 -8.00
C LEU A 116 -12.32 -1.21 -7.30
N GLY A 117 -13.63 -1.46 -7.19
CA GLY A 117 -14.61 -0.51 -6.66
C GLY A 117 -15.27 0.37 -7.73
N CYS A 118 -15.35 -0.14 -8.96
CA CYS A 118 -15.99 0.46 -10.14
C CYS A 118 -15.45 1.86 -10.55
N PRO A 119 -14.12 2.06 -10.66
CA PRO A 119 -13.56 3.29 -11.22
C PRO A 119 -13.84 3.38 -12.73
N LEU A 120 -14.04 4.61 -13.24
CA LEU A 120 -14.12 4.87 -14.67
C LEU A 120 -12.72 4.86 -15.28
N VAL A 121 -12.45 3.98 -16.25
CA VAL A 121 -11.14 3.90 -16.92
C VAL A 121 -11.32 4.09 -18.42
N VAL A 122 -10.76 5.15 -19.01
CA VAL A 122 -11.00 5.52 -20.42
C VAL A 122 -9.68 5.46 -21.18
N GLY A 123 -9.67 4.81 -22.34
CA GLY A 123 -8.54 4.80 -23.29
C GLY A 123 -8.84 5.66 -24.51
N THR A 124 -7.87 6.44 -24.98
CA THR A 124 -8.05 7.35 -26.12
C THR A 124 -6.72 7.83 -26.71
N SER A 125 -6.75 8.41 -27.92
CA SER A 125 -5.69 9.27 -28.45
C SER A 125 -5.96 10.77 -28.28
N ASP A 126 -7.15 11.14 -27.81
CA ASP A 126 -7.56 12.53 -27.64
C ASP A 126 -6.91 13.19 -26.42
N ILE A 127 -5.90 14.04 -26.68
CA ILE A 127 -5.23 14.82 -25.64
C ILE A 127 -6.15 15.83 -24.94
N TYR A 128 -7.29 16.23 -25.54
CA TYR A 128 -8.26 17.12 -24.88
C TYR A 128 -8.88 16.46 -23.63
N LYS A 129 -8.83 15.12 -23.52
CA LYS A 129 -9.29 14.39 -22.33
C LYS A 129 -8.43 14.63 -21.08
N VAL A 130 -7.26 15.29 -21.14
CA VAL A 130 -6.54 15.72 -19.91
C VAL A 130 -7.28 16.81 -19.13
N LYS A 131 -8.27 17.47 -19.74
CA LYS A 131 -9.05 18.53 -19.09
C LYS A 131 -9.67 18.03 -17.78
N ASP A 132 -9.66 18.92 -16.79
CA ASP A 132 -10.21 18.73 -15.43
C ASP A 132 -9.48 17.64 -14.59
N SER A 133 -8.31 17.15 -15.03
CA SER A 133 -7.46 16.26 -14.24
C SER A 133 -6.83 16.96 -13.04
N THR A 134 -6.74 16.26 -11.90
CA THR A 134 -6.01 16.72 -10.71
C THR A 134 -4.50 16.55 -10.87
N VAL A 135 -4.07 15.44 -11.48
CA VAL A 135 -2.69 15.17 -11.86
C VAL A 135 -2.65 14.66 -13.30
N VAL A 136 -1.67 15.11 -14.08
CA VAL A 136 -1.34 14.55 -15.39
C VAL A 136 0.04 13.89 -15.30
N VAL A 137 0.05 12.57 -15.46
CA VAL A 137 1.27 11.74 -15.47
C VAL A 137 1.81 11.69 -16.90
N ILE A 138 3.10 11.98 -17.07
CA ILE A 138 3.79 11.97 -18.36
C ILE A 138 4.75 10.77 -18.39
N ALA A 139 4.35 9.71 -19.09
CA ALA A 139 5.04 8.43 -19.22
C ALA A 139 5.26 8.05 -20.70
N VAL A 140 5.52 9.05 -21.54
CA VAL A 140 5.85 8.87 -22.96
C VAL A 140 7.33 8.50 -23.14
N CYS A 141 7.73 8.18 -24.37
CA CYS A 141 9.13 7.92 -24.75
C CYS A 141 9.82 6.79 -23.96
N GLU A 142 9.09 5.72 -23.62
CA GLU A 142 9.71 4.50 -23.11
C GLU A 142 10.72 3.94 -24.12
N LYS A 143 11.98 3.89 -23.69
CA LYS A 143 13.13 3.29 -24.38
C LYS A 143 12.86 1.83 -24.75
N LYS A 144 13.22 1.41 -25.97
CA LYS A 144 13.26 0.00 -26.36
C LYS A 144 14.55 -0.65 -25.84
N LEU A 145 14.65 -1.98 -25.94
CA LEU A 145 15.89 -2.67 -25.59
C LEU A 145 17.05 -2.16 -26.46
N GLU A 146 18.25 -2.13 -25.90
CA GLU A 146 19.53 -1.77 -26.57
C GLU A 146 19.68 -0.31 -27.07
N GLU A 147 18.59 0.42 -27.37
CA GLU A 147 18.64 1.84 -27.72
C GLU A 147 19.10 2.71 -26.53
N GLU A 148 20.08 3.60 -26.69
CA GLU A 148 20.37 4.62 -25.65
C GLU A 148 19.21 5.61 -25.49
N VAL A 149 19.14 6.30 -24.32
CA VAL A 149 18.06 7.25 -24.05
C VAL A 149 18.26 8.48 -24.94
N ASN A 150 17.50 8.55 -26.03
CA ASN A 150 17.58 9.65 -26.98
C ASN A 150 16.86 10.89 -26.44
N VAL A 151 17.54 11.65 -25.58
CA VAL A 151 17.02 12.88 -24.96
C VAL A 151 16.56 13.89 -26.02
N LYS A 152 17.25 13.98 -27.17
CA LYS A 152 16.87 14.86 -28.28
C LYS A 152 15.51 14.47 -28.89
N HIS A 153 15.26 13.19 -29.09
CA HIS A 153 13.93 12.69 -29.49
C HIS A 153 12.86 13.00 -28.43
N ASN A 154 13.16 12.77 -27.15
CA ASN A 154 12.22 13.03 -26.05
C ASN A 154 11.84 14.52 -25.98
N ILE A 155 12.80 15.42 -26.20
CA ILE A 155 12.56 16.88 -26.31
C ILE A 155 11.59 17.20 -27.44
N GLU A 156 11.75 16.62 -28.63
CA GLU A 156 10.85 16.88 -29.77
C GLU A 156 9.43 16.35 -29.55
N VAL A 157 9.26 15.27 -28.78
CA VAL A 157 7.94 14.82 -28.33
C VAL A 157 7.35 15.80 -27.30
N PHE A 158 8.14 16.22 -26.31
CA PHE A 158 7.69 17.12 -25.24
C PHE A 158 7.29 18.50 -25.78
N LYS A 159 8.04 19.06 -26.73
CA LYS A 159 7.70 20.32 -27.43
C LYS A 159 6.29 20.30 -28.04
N LYS A 160 5.82 19.14 -28.52
CA LYS A 160 4.50 18.97 -29.14
C LYS A 160 3.38 18.82 -28.11
N ILE A 161 3.60 18.07 -27.03
CA ILE A 161 2.53 17.69 -26.10
C ILE A 161 2.41 18.62 -24.88
N ILE A 162 3.52 19.09 -24.30
CA ILE A 162 3.50 19.78 -23.01
C ILE A 162 2.76 21.13 -23.06
N PRO A 163 2.95 22.02 -24.06
CA PRO A 163 2.20 23.28 -24.14
C PRO A 163 0.68 23.07 -24.24
N THR A 164 0.27 22.01 -24.96
CA THR A 164 -1.14 21.62 -25.12
C THR A 164 -1.73 21.11 -23.81
N ILE A 165 -1.02 20.21 -23.12
CA ILE A 165 -1.41 19.72 -21.78
C ILE A 165 -1.52 20.88 -20.79
N ALA A 166 -0.54 21.78 -20.75
CA ALA A 166 -0.52 22.92 -19.84
C ALA A 166 -1.70 23.89 -20.06
N LYS A 167 -2.12 24.08 -21.32
CA LYS A 167 -3.30 24.89 -21.69
C LYS A 167 -4.61 24.23 -21.24
N LEU A 168 -4.73 22.90 -21.35
CA LEU A 168 -5.95 22.15 -21.08
C LEU A 168 -6.14 21.79 -19.59
N ALA A 169 -5.05 21.51 -18.90
CA ALA A 169 -5.01 21.07 -17.51
C ALA A 169 -4.33 22.12 -16.61
N CYS A 170 -4.71 23.40 -16.76
CA CYS A 170 -4.06 24.56 -16.12
C CYS A 170 -4.07 24.56 -14.56
N LYS A 171 -4.88 23.68 -13.95
CA LYS A 171 -4.95 23.45 -12.49
C LYS A 171 -4.25 22.18 -12.02
N ALA A 172 -3.82 21.30 -12.93
CA ALA A 172 -3.19 20.03 -12.57
C ALA A 172 -1.76 20.22 -12.04
N VAL A 173 -1.30 19.24 -11.27
CA VAL A 173 0.14 18.98 -11.11
C VAL A 173 0.60 18.11 -12.28
N LEU A 174 1.74 18.45 -12.90
CA LEU A 174 2.38 17.64 -13.93
C LEU A 174 3.44 16.74 -13.27
N LEU A 175 3.29 15.42 -13.41
CA LEU A 175 4.21 14.43 -12.85
C LEU A 175 4.93 13.65 -13.96
N VAL A 176 6.24 13.88 -14.07
CA VAL A 176 7.11 13.30 -15.10
C VAL A 176 7.70 11.98 -14.63
N VAL A 177 7.52 10.96 -15.47
CA VAL A 177 8.03 9.59 -15.29
C VAL A 177 8.91 9.16 -16.49
N THR A 178 8.92 9.92 -17.58
CA THR A 178 9.85 9.76 -18.71
C THR A 178 11.30 10.03 -18.31
N GLN A 179 12.20 9.08 -18.61
CA GLN A 179 13.64 9.21 -18.34
C GLN A 179 14.39 10.05 -19.40
N PRO A 180 15.48 10.76 -19.04
CA PRO A 180 16.03 10.92 -17.70
C PRO A 180 15.18 11.91 -16.88
N ILE A 181 14.69 11.51 -15.72
CA ILE A 181 13.50 12.14 -15.11
C ILE A 181 13.75 13.59 -14.68
N ASP A 182 14.91 13.91 -14.11
CA ASP A 182 15.26 15.27 -13.69
C ASP A 182 15.41 16.23 -14.89
N VAL A 183 16.08 15.77 -15.95
CA VAL A 183 16.24 16.50 -17.22
C VAL A 183 14.89 16.75 -17.89
N MET A 184 14.05 15.72 -17.99
CA MET A 184 12.71 15.85 -18.59
C MET A 184 11.75 16.67 -17.72
N SER A 185 11.95 16.71 -16.40
CA SER A 185 11.19 17.58 -15.48
C SER A 185 11.52 19.06 -15.69
N TYR A 186 12.82 19.39 -15.84
CA TYR A 186 13.26 20.74 -16.22
C TYR A 186 12.60 21.20 -17.55
N ILE A 187 12.60 20.30 -18.55
CA ILE A 187 12.05 20.59 -19.88
C ILE A 187 10.53 20.77 -19.81
N THR A 188 9.79 19.90 -19.09
CA THR A 188 8.35 20.09 -18.84
C THR A 188 8.06 21.41 -18.16
N TRP A 189 8.85 21.81 -17.17
CA TRP A 189 8.67 23.09 -16.49
C TRP A 189 8.82 24.29 -17.44
N LYS A 190 9.92 24.33 -18.21
CA LYS A 190 10.13 25.40 -19.20
C LYS A 190 9.05 25.44 -20.29
N LEU A 191 8.58 24.29 -20.77
CA LEU A 191 7.57 24.20 -21.83
C LEU A 191 6.14 24.50 -21.35
N SER A 192 5.79 24.09 -20.13
CA SER A 192 4.45 24.29 -19.55
C SER A 192 4.22 25.71 -19.05
N LYS A 193 5.30 26.42 -18.68
CA LYS A 193 5.24 27.73 -17.98
C LYS A 193 4.49 27.69 -16.64
N PHE A 194 4.32 26.50 -16.06
CA PHE A 194 3.76 26.35 -14.72
C PHE A 194 4.75 26.82 -13.65
N PRO A 195 4.29 27.20 -12.44
CA PRO A 195 5.20 27.36 -11.31
C PRO A 195 5.91 26.03 -11.02
N SER A 196 7.16 26.08 -10.57
CA SER A 196 7.97 24.88 -10.31
C SER A 196 7.35 23.96 -9.26
N SER A 197 6.56 24.49 -8.32
CA SER A 197 5.78 23.69 -7.38
C SER A 197 4.83 22.68 -8.04
N ARG A 198 4.29 23.01 -9.24
CA ARG A 198 3.32 22.18 -9.98
C ARG A 198 3.92 21.33 -11.09
N VAL A 199 5.25 21.24 -11.19
CA VAL A 199 5.94 20.35 -12.14
C VAL A 199 6.98 19.53 -11.40
N LEU A 200 6.75 18.21 -11.34
CA LEU A 200 7.51 17.28 -10.51
C LEU A 200 8.01 16.11 -11.35
N GLY A 201 9.17 15.56 -11.00
CA GLY A 201 9.59 14.23 -11.45
C GLY A 201 9.53 13.23 -10.29
N THR A 202 9.33 11.95 -10.59
CA THR A 202 9.33 10.89 -9.55
C THR A 202 10.67 10.81 -8.79
N GLY A 203 11.78 11.11 -9.46
CA GLY A 203 13.09 11.33 -8.85
C GLY A 203 13.65 10.12 -8.10
N THR A 204 14.47 10.39 -7.09
CA THR A 204 15.20 9.37 -6.32
C THR A 204 14.33 8.63 -5.29
N LEU A 205 13.00 8.73 -5.36
CA LEU A 205 12.08 7.92 -4.54
C LEU A 205 12.27 6.43 -4.78
N LEU A 206 12.45 6.02 -6.04
CA LEU A 206 12.73 4.62 -6.38
C LEU A 206 14.09 4.17 -5.82
N ASP A 207 15.11 5.00 -5.91
CA ASP A 207 16.46 4.71 -5.40
C ASP A 207 16.49 4.67 -3.86
N SER A 208 15.69 5.51 -3.20
CA SER A 208 15.48 5.46 -1.75
C SER A 208 14.83 4.15 -1.31
N CYS A 209 13.88 3.62 -2.09
CA CYS A 209 13.27 2.31 -1.83
C CYS A 209 14.23 1.14 -2.06
N ARG A 210 15.08 1.21 -3.11
CA ARG A 210 16.19 0.26 -3.33
C ARG A 210 17.17 0.28 -2.17
N PHE A 211 17.56 1.47 -1.71
CA PHE A 211 18.47 1.65 -0.58
C PHE A 211 17.89 1.02 0.70
N GLN A 212 16.61 1.31 1.00
CA GLN A 212 15.90 0.74 2.14
C GLN A 212 15.80 -0.78 2.07
N ASP A 213 15.51 -1.35 0.90
CA ASP A 213 15.39 -2.79 0.70
C ASP A 213 16.73 -3.52 0.88
N LEU A 214 17.83 -2.98 0.34
CA LEU A 214 19.17 -3.56 0.48
C LEU A 214 19.67 -3.50 1.93
N LEU A 215 19.44 -2.39 2.64
CA LEU A 215 19.70 -2.26 4.09
C LEU A 215 18.87 -3.27 4.89
N SER A 216 17.57 -3.38 4.57
CA SER A 216 16.61 -4.32 5.16
C SER A 216 17.10 -5.77 5.07
N ARG A 217 17.59 -6.19 3.90
CA ARG A 217 18.18 -7.53 3.71
C ARG A 217 19.47 -7.74 4.50
N LYS A 218 20.41 -6.79 4.48
CA LYS A 218 21.71 -6.94 5.16
C LYS A 218 21.57 -6.93 6.69
N LEU A 219 20.63 -6.16 7.24
CA LEU A 219 20.32 -6.15 8.67
C LEU A 219 19.36 -7.29 9.08
N GLY A 220 18.48 -7.74 8.20
CA GLY A 220 17.43 -8.71 8.51
C GLY A 220 16.26 -8.11 9.28
N LEU A 221 15.82 -6.91 8.88
CA LEU A 221 14.78 -6.10 9.53
C LEU A 221 13.64 -5.79 8.57
N ALA A 222 12.44 -5.47 9.08
CA ALA A 222 11.38 -4.92 8.24
C ALA A 222 11.80 -3.60 7.61
N ARG A 223 11.47 -3.38 6.32
CA ARG A 223 11.77 -2.13 5.58
C ARG A 223 11.23 -0.91 6.31
N THR A 224 10.00 -1.00 6.85
CA THR A 224 9.36 0.05 7.65
C THR A 224 10.07 0.40 8.96
N SER A 225 11.07 -0.37 9.40
CA SER A 225 11.90 -0.07 10.59
C SER A 225 13.18 0.71 10.26
N ILE A 226 13.47 0.89 8.96
CA ILE A 226 14.66 1.58 8.44
C ILE A 226 14.20 2.87 7.75
N ASN A 227 14.76 4.00 8.17
CA ASN A 227 14.54 5.30 7.55
C ASN A 227 15.84 5.71 6.85
N CYS A 228 15.79 5.87 5.53
CA CYS A 228 16.92 6.22 4.69
C CYS A 228 16.42 6.92 3.43
N MET A 229 17.30 7.65 2.76
CA MET A 229 16.95 8.35 1.53
C MET A 229 18.15 8.44 0.59
N SER A 230 17.85 8.52 -0.69
CA SER A 230 18.76 9.03 -1.71
C SER A 230 18.28 10.41 -2.17
N ILE A 231 19.20 11.22 -2.69
CA ILE A 231 18.94 12.50 -3.38
C ILE A 231 19.84 12.58 -4.62
N GLY A 232 19.68 13.61 -5.45
CA GLY A 232 20.40 13.75 -6.72
C GLY A 232 19.50 13.48 -7.91
N ALA A 233 20.04 12.94 -8.99
CA ALA A 233 19.29 12.47 -10.14
C ALA A 233 18.98 10.97 -9.96
N GLN A 234 17.89 10.53 -10.59
CA GLN A 234 17.48 9.14 -10.51
C GLN A 234 18.44 8.20 -11.27
N GLY A 235 18.75 7.05 -10.67
CA GLY A 235 19.58 5.99 -11.29
C GLY A 235 21.08 6.13 -11.01
N ASP A 236 21.91 6.05 -12.06
CA ASP A 236 23.36 5.87 -11.97
C ASP A 236 24.11 6.95 -11.15
N THR A 237 23.56 8.16 -11.06
CA THR A 237 24.11 9.32 -10.32
C THR A 237 23.40 9.61 -8.98
N SER A 238 22.52 8.71 -8.54
CA SER A 238 21.84 8.82 -7.24
C SER A 238 22.84 8.83 -6.08
N VAL A 239 22.57 9.61 -5.03
CA VAL A 239 23.45 9.76 -3.86
C VAL A 239 22.72 9.25 -2.62
N SER A 240 23.12 8.07 -2.12
CA SER A 240 22.60 7.52 -0.86
C SER A 240 23.13 8.33 0.34
N ILE A 241 22.25 8.84 1.20
CA ILE A 241 22.64 9.73 2.31
C ILE A 241 22.85 8.92 3.58
N TRP A 242 24.06 8.38 3.72
CA TRP A 242 24.50 7.59 4.87
C TRP A 242 24.46 8.39 6.18
N SER A 243 24.66 9.71 6.12
CA SER A 243 24.55 10.60 7.28
C SER A 243 23.15 10.69 7.87
N SER A 244 22.10 10.31 7.13
CA SER A 244 20.69 10.38 7.56
C SER A 244 20.05 9.02 7.87
N VAL A 245 20.78 7.91 7.77
CA VAL A 245 20.17 6.57 7.97
C VAL A 245 19.90 6.30 9.46
N HIS A 246 18.65 5.94 9.76
CA HIS A 246 18.19 5.58 11.09
C HIS A 246 17.50 4.22 11.10
N VAL A 247 17.75 3.43 12.14
CA VAL A 247 17.07 2.15 12.39
C VAL A 247 16.40 2.23 13.75
N ALA A 248 15.07 2.12 13.78
CA ALA A 248 14.25 2.29 14.98
C ALA A 248 14.66 3.51 15.85
N GLY A 249 14.88 4.67 15.21
CA GLY A 249 15.28 5.92 15.85
C GLY A 249 16.78 6.08 16.15
N THR A 250 17.57 5.00 16.03
CA THR A 250 19.04 5.05 16.24
C THR A 250 19.74 5.42 14.94
N LYS A 251 20.56 6.47 14.98
CA LYS A 251 21.41 6.87 13.85
C LYS A 251 22.58 5.90 13.72
N ILE A 252 22.65 5.14 12.64
CA ILE A 252 23.58 4.01 12.56
C ILE A 252 25.05 4.41 12.44
N ARG A 253 25.33 5.66 12.00
CA ARG A 253 26.68 6.24 12.04
C ARG A 253 27.19 6.58 13.45
N ASP A 254 26.32 6.59 14.46
CA ASP A 254 26.75 6.70 15.85
C ASP A 254 27.31 5.35 16.38
N ILE A 255 27.07 4.25 15.65
CA ILE A 255 27.61 2.91 15.92
C ILE A 255 28.81 2.59 15.00
N ASN A 256 28.68 2.82 13.69
CA ASN A 256 29.78 2.72 12.72
C ASN A 256 30.01 4.10 12.05
N PRO A 257 30.94 4.94 12.55
CA PRO A 257 31.22 6.25 11.97
C PRO A 257 31.71 6.22 10.51
N GLN A 258 32.35 5.12 10.10
CA GLN A 258 32.85 4.89 8.73
C GLN A 258 31.77 4.33 7.79
N MET A 259 30.52 4.18 8.23
CA MET A 259 29.51 3.47 7.46
C MET A 259 29.18 4.17 6.13
N GLY A 260 29.41 3.46 5.01
CA GLY A 260 29.23 3.99 3.65
C GLY A 260 30.47 4.71 3.08
N GLU A 261 31.54 4.84 3.86
CA GLU A 261 32.84 5.33 3.41
C GLU A 261 33.60 4.24 2.61
N ALA A 262 34.73 4.60 2.01
CA ALA A 262 35.53 3.67 1.17
C ALA A 262 36.34 2.65 1.98
N ASP A 263 36.68 2.99 3.21
CA ASP A 263 37.52 2.27 4.17
C ASP A 263 36.71 1.44 5.18
N ASP A 264 35.38 1.44 5.06
CA ASP A 264 34.44 0.67 5.87
C ASP A 264 34.71 -0.85 5.80
N PRO A 265 35.10 -1.52 6.91
CA PRO A 265 35.48 -2.93 6.90
C PRO A 265 34.28 -3.86 6.57
N GLU A 266 33.05 -3.41 6.80
CA GLU A 266 31.84 -4.15 6.43
C GLU A 266 31.32 -3.82 5.02
N LYS A 267 32.01 -2.92 4.29
CA LYS A 267 31.71 -2.50 2.92
C LYS A 267 30.25 -2.09 2.73
N TRP A 268 29.70 -1.22 3.58
CA TRP A 268 28.33 -0.75 3.39
C TRP A 268 28.17 0.10 2.12
N ARG A 269 29.25 0.75 1.66
CA ARG A 269 29.31 1.47 0.38
C ARG A 269 28.90 0.63 -0.84
N ASP A 270 29.12 -0.69 -0.83
CA ASP A 270 28.69 -1.61 -1.90
C ASP A 270 27.18 -1.52 -2.16
N ILE A 271 26.38 -1.16 -1.14
CA ILE A 271 24.93 -0.92 -1.29
C ILE A 271 24.64 0.29 -2.18
N SER A 272 25.37 1.41 -2.02
CA SER A 272 25.18 2.58 -2.89
C SER A 272 25.55 2.27 -4.34
N GLU A 273 26.63 1.53 -4.57
CA GLU A 273 26.97 1.08 -5.92
C GLU A 273 25.91 0.14 -6.51
N ALA A 274 25.33 -0.74 -5.68
CA ALA A 274 24.24 -1.61 -6.10
C ALA A 274 22.97 -0.81 -6.44
N VAL A 275 22.58 0.18 -5.64
CA VAL A 275 21.42 1.07 -5.94
C VAL A 275 21.60 1.72 -7.31
N ASN A 276 22.74 2.37 -7.55
CA ASN A 276 22.99 3.10 -8.79
C ASN A 276 23.01 2.16 -10.01
N LYS A 277 23.65 0.99 -9.90
CA LYS A 277 23.72 0.01 -11.01
C LYS A 277 22.41 -0.80 -11.20
N THR A 278 21.44 -0.69 -10.30
CA THR A 278 20.24 -1.55 -10.27
C THR A 278 19.39 -1.43 -11.53
N ASP A 279 19.13 -0.21 -12.04
CA ASP A 279 18.27 -0.04 -13.22
C ASP A 279 18.87 -0.73 -14.45
N THR A 280 20.13 -0.46 -14.74
CA THR A 280 20.89 -1.03 -15.85
C THR A 280 21.00 -2.55 -15.74
N GLU A 281 21.31 -3.08 -14.55
CA GLU A 281 21.44 -4.53 -14.34
C GLU A 281 20.09 -5.26 -14.46
N LEU A 282 19.00 -4.66 -13.95
CA LEU A 282 17.65 -5.20 -14.06
C LEU A 282 17.14 -5.23 -15.50
N ASN A 283 17.28 -4.11 -16.23
CA ASN A 283 16.85 -4.02 -17.62
C ASN A 283 17.59 -5.06 -18.48
N ARG A 284 18.88 -5.29 -18.22
CA ARG A 284 19.66 -6.36 -18.86
C ARG A 284 19.12 -7.76 -18.52
N LYS A 285 18.76 -8.04 -17.27
CA LYS A 285 18.21 -9.34 -16.82
C LYS A 285 16.80 -9.62 -17.36
N LYS A 286 15.93 -8.61 -17.46
CA LYS A 286 14.56 -8.78 -17.97
C LYS A 286 14.52 -9.06 -19.48
N GLY A 287 15.59 -8.74 -20.23
CA GLY A 287 15.66 -8.92 -21.69
C GLY A 287 14.51 -8.20 -22.40
N GLU A 288 13.92 -8.82 -23.42
CA GLU A 288 12.72 -8.34 -24.13
C GLU A 288 11.50 -8.04 -23.20
N GLY A 289 11.57 -8.45 -21.92
CA GLY A 289 10.59 -8.22 -20.86
C GLY A 289 10.29 -6.75 -20.53
N GLY A 290 11.17 -5.79 -20.83
CA GLY A 290 10.91 -4.34 -20.72
C GLY A 290 11.33 -3.68 -19.39
N PRO A 291 11.10 -2.35 -19.27
CA PRO A 291 11.67 -1.53 -18.20
C PRO A 291 11.11 -1.84 -16.81
N ASN A 292 11.82 -1.38 -15.77
CA ASN A 292 11.45 -1.50 -14.35
C ASN A 292 10.23 -0.65 -13.99
N CYS A 293 9.05 -1.10 -14.42
CA CYS A 293 7.81 -0.35 -14.33
C CYS A 293 7.09 -0.51 -12.99
N TRP A 294 7.19 -1.66 -12.31
CA TRP A 294 6.34 -1.95 -11.15
C TRP A 294 6.70 -1.06 -9.95
N ALA A 295 7.98 -1.01 -9.57
CA ALA A 295 8.44 -0.15 -8.48
C ALA A 295 8.21 1.34 -8.78
N LEU A 296 8.40 1.76 -10.04
CA LEU A 296 8.17 3.13 -10.49
C LEU A 296 6.68 3.51 -10.48
N GLY A 297 5.79 2.57 -10.81
CA GLY A 297 4.34 2.72 -10.66
C GLY A 297 3.92 2.94 -9.20
N PHE A 298 4.52 2.22 -8.25
CA PHE A 298 4.28 2.45 -6.82
C PHE A 298 4.78 3.80 -6.33
N CYS A 299 5.96 4.23 -6.76
CA CYS A 299 6.51 5.56 -6.44
C CYS A 299 5.58 6.66 -6.96
N THR A 300 5.13 6.52 -8.21
CA THR A 300 4.19 7.44 -8.87
C THR A 300 2.86 7.51 -8.11
N ALA A 301 2.30 6.36 -7.73
CA ALA A 301 1.06 6.30 -6.96
C ALA A 301 1.19 6.91 -5.54
N GLU A 302 2.35 6.80 -4.87
CA GLU A 302 2.56 7.45 -3.57
C GLU A 302 2.59 8.98 -3.69
N ILE A 303 3.29 9.51 -4.70
CA ILE A 303 3.33 10.95 -4.99
C ILE A 303 1.93 11.49 -5.31
N ILE A 304 1.14 10.74 -6.10
CA ILE A 304 -0.22 11.17 -6.45
C ILE A 304 -1.16 11.08 -5.24
N ASP A 305 -1.07 10.05 -4.41
CA ASP A 305 -1.86 9.97 -3.16
C ASP A 305 -1.55 11.15 -2.24
N ALA A 306 -0.28 11.55 -2.16
CA ALA A 306 0.17 12.69 -1.39
C ALA A 306 -0.46 14.02 -1.86
N ILE A 307 -0.54 14.23 -3.17
CA ILE A 307 -1.16 15.40 -3.81
C ILE A 307 -2.69 15.37 -3.63
N VAL A 308 -3.34 14.30 -4.08
CA VAL A 308 -4.81 14.15 -4.10
C VAL A 308 -5.40 14.30 -2.69
N ARG A 309 -4.81 13.63 -1.70
CA ARG A 309 -5.27 13.69 -0.30
C ARG A 309 -4.64 14.85 0.50
N ASN A 310 -3.84 15.72 -0.13
CA ASN A 310 -3.17 16.87 0.47
C ASN A 310 -2.43 16.55 1.78
N THR A 311 -1.59 15.52 1.75
CA THR A 311 -1.13 14.82 2.97
C THR A 311 0.01 15.50 3.71
N LYS A 312 0.75 16.40 3.06
CA LYS A 312 1.98 17.02 3.56
C LYS A 312 3.04 16.01 4.01
N VAL A 313 3.08 14.84 3.35
CA VAL A 313 4.19 13.88 3.48
C VAL A 313 5.45 14.45 2.81
N VAL A 314 6.62 14.06 3.31
CA VAL A 314 7.90 14.42 2.70
C VAL A 314 8.37 13.25 1.84
N LEU A 315 8.63 13.49 0.55
CA LEU A 315 9.19 12.50 -0.37
C LEU A 315 10.35 13.10 -1.18
N PRO A 316 11.41 12.34 -1.49
CA PRO A 316 12.42 12.74 -2.46
C PRO A 316 11.82 12.74 -3.88
N VAL A 317 11.54 13.93 -4.43
CA VAL A 317 11.00 14.11 -5.78
C VAL A 317 11.85 15.11 -6.55
N SER A 318 11.88 15.01 -7.88
CA SER A 318 12.57 16.00 -8.70
C SER A 318 11.75 17.30 -8.75
N THR A 319 12.37 18.42 -8.39
CA THR A 319 11.77 19.75 -8.41
C THR A 319 12.84 20.82 -8.66
N TYR A 320 12.43 22.07 -8.86
CA TYR A 320 13.36 23.20 -8.95
C TYR A 320 14.04 23.49 -7.61
N ILE A 321 15.35 23.64 -7.65
CA ILE A 321 16.20 23.95 -6.50
C ILE A 321 16.99 25.21 -6.83
N HIS A 322 16.98 26.16 -5.90
CA HIS A 322 17.87 27.32 -5.95
C HIS A 322 19.29 26.96 -5.51
N SER A 323 20.28 27.64 -6.09
CA SER A 323 21.69 27.60 -5.68
C SER A 323 21.87 27.70 -4.16
N CYS A 324 22.93 27.06 -3.67
CA CYS A 324 23.33 26.94 -2.25
C CYS A 324 22.36 26.21 -1.30
N ALA A 325 21.13 25.86 -1.72
CA ALA A 325 20.16 25.18 -0.86
C ALA A 325 20.69 23.84 -0.33
N HIS A 326 21.24 22.99 -1.21
CA HIS A 326 21.76 21.66 -0.88
C HIS A 326 23.25 21.49 -1.22
N GLY A 327 23.99 22.60 -1.27
CA GLY A 327 25.44 22.61 -1.59
C GLY A 327 25.77 22.67 -3.08
N THR A 328 24.79 23.01 -3.94
CA THR A 328 24.99 23.25 -5.38
C THR A 328 25.40 24.69 -5.68
N ASP A 329 26.28 24.92 -6.65
CA ASP A 329 26.70 26.26 -7.09
C ASP A 329 25.64 27.00 -7.94
N LYS A 330 24.72 26.28 -8.61
CA LYS A 330 23.72 26.84 -9.54
C LYS A 330 22.35 26.19 -9.39
N ASP A 331 21.32 26.94 -9.77
CA ASP A 331 19.92 26.50 -9.85
C ASP A 331 19.73 25.33 -10.84
N MET A 332 18.83 24.39 -10.54
CA MET A 332 18.52 23.23 -11.41
C MET A 332 17.18 22.56 -11.06
N TYR A 333 16.78 21.57 -11.86
CA TYR A 333 15.90 20.49 -11.37
C TYR A 333 16.74 19.31 -10.92
N MET A 334 16.46 18.79 -9.72
CA MET A 334 17.09 17.60 -9.16
C MET A 334 16.20 17.06 -8.03
N SER A 335 16.38 15.79 -7.64
CA SER A 335 15.63 15.18 -6.55
C SER A 335 16.15 15.57 -5.16
N VAL A 336 15.27 16.14 -4.35
CA VAL A 336 15.48 16.51 -2.94
C VAL A 336 14.23 16.19 -2.11
N PRO A 337 14.32 16.06 -0.77
CA PRO A 337 13.13 15.79 0.04
C PRO A 337 12.22 17.01 0.02
N CYS A 338 10.97 16.81 -0.38
CA CYS A 338 9.97 17.86 -0.50
C CYS A 338 8.68 17.52 0.23
N VAL A 339 8.09 18.51 0.89
CA VAL A 339 6.73 18.45 1.44
C VAL A 339 5.74 18.51 0.28
N LEU A 340 4.91 17.48 0.10
CA LEU A 340 3.93 17.40 -0.98
C LEU A 340 2.50 17.69 -0.49
N GLY A 341 1.84 18.64 -1.16
CA GLY A 341 0.45 19.01 -0.94
C GLY A 341 -0.36 19.05 -2.23
N ARG A 342 -1.59 19.57 -2.14
CA ARG A 342 -2.57 19.64 -3.25
C ARG A 342 -2.04 20.33 -4.51
N GLU A 343 -1.18 21.34 -4.34
CA GLU A 343 -0.56 22.12 -5.42
C GLU A 343 0.87 21.61 -5.78
N GLY A 344 1.18 20.35 -5.46
CA GLY A 344 2.51 19.76 -5.69
C GLY A 344 3.50 20.05 -4.56
N VAL A 345 4.70 20.51 -4.88
CA VAL A 345 5.73 20.83 -3.86
C VAL A 345 5.37 22.11 -3.11
N TYR A 346 5.15 21.95 -1.81
CA TYR A 346 4.87 23.04 -0.87
C TYR A 346 6.15 23.68 -0.31
N ALA A 347 7.15 22.85 0.00
CA ALA A 347 8.46 23.28 0.51
C ALA A 347 9.52 22.20 0.26
N THR A 348 10.79 22.59 0.17
CA THR A 348 11.94 21.65 0.20
C THR A 348 12.48 21.53 1.62
N VAL A 349 13.05 20.37 1.94
CA VAL A 349 13.73 20.10 3.22
C VAL A 349 15.24 20.11 2.97
N ARG A 350 15.95 21.04 3.59
CA ARG A 350 17.41 21.18 3.44
C ARG A 350 18.12 20.07 4.19
N GLN A 351 18.84 19.16 3.51
CA GLN A 351 19.62 18.11 4.18
C GLN A 351 20.99 18.58 4.67
N LYS A 352 21.40 18.07 5.84
CA LYS A 352 22.74 18.28 6.43
C LYS A 352 23.69 17.21 5.91
N LEU A 353 24.34 17.51 4.80
CA LEU A 353 25.25 16.60 4.10
C LEU A 353 26.67 16.67 4.68
N ASN A 354 27.37 15.54 4.72
CA ASN A 354 28.82 15.49 4.93
C ASN A 354 29.58 15.93 3.66
N GLU A 355 30.90 16.17 3.74
CA GLU A 355 31.65 16.69 2.58
C GLU A 355 31.63 15.75 1.36
N GLN A 356 31.70 14.42 1.55
CA GLN A 356 31.61 13.48 0.43
C GLN A 356 30.23 13.47 -0.22
N GLU A 357 29.17 13.55 0.58
CA GLU A 357 27.77 13.67 0.12
C GLU A 357 27.57 14.97 -0.67
N LYS A 358 28.14 16.10 -0.22
CA LYS A 358 28.15 17.36 -0.99
C LYS A 358 28.88 17.21 -2.32
N THR A 359 30.10 16.65 -2.32
CA THR A 359 30.88 16.44 -3.56
C THR A 359 30.20 15.44 -4.51
N ALA A 360 29.47 14.45 -4.00
CA ALA A 360 28.65 13.56 -4.81
C ALA A 360 27.44 14.29 -5.42
N ILE A 361 26.74 15.12 -4.63
CA ILE A 361 25.62 15.93 -5.11
C ILE A 361 26.05 16.95 -6.16
N GLN A 362 27.20 17.62 -5.98
CA GLN A 362 27.73 18.55 -6.98
C GLN A 362 28.05 17.83 -8.31
N ARG A 363 28.69 16.65 -8.27
CA ARG A 363 28.96 15.86 -9.49
C ARG A 363 27.67 15.42 -10.20
N CYS A 364 26.65 15.04 -9.42
CA CYS A 364 25.33 14.74 -9.98
C CYS A 364 24.69 15.98 -10.64
N ALA A 365 24.74 17.12 -9.96
CA ALA A 365 24.28 18.41 -10.44
C ALA A 365 24.93 18.81 -11.78
N ASP A 366 26.24 18.64 -11.92
CA ASP A 366 26.97 18.93 -13.15
C ASP A 366 26.56 17.99 -14.29
N SER A 367 26.41 16.69 -14.03
CA SER A 367 25.93 15.71 -15.01
C SER A 367 24.55 16.09 -15.61
N ILE A 368 23.62 16.61 -14.82
CA ILE A 368 22.31 17.10 -15.32
C ILE A 368 22.50 18.30 -16.26
N ARG A 369 23.39 19.23 -15.91
CA ARG A 369 23.67 20.44 -16.71
C ARG A 369 24.29 20.10 -18.05
N ASP A 370 25.22 19.16 -18.06
CA ASP A 370 25.94 18.80 -19.29
C ASP A 370 25.01 18.15 -20.31
N VAL A 371 24.10 17.27 -19.88
CA VAL A 371 23.02 16.74 -20.75
C VAL A 371 22.12 17.87 -21.28
N LEU A 372 21.79 18.87 -20.46
CA LEU A 372 21.00 20.04 -20.89
C LEU A 372 21.77 20.97 -21.85
N ARG A 373 23.10 21.07 -21.72
CA ARG A 373 24.00 21.80 -22.63
C ARG A 373 24.13 21.09 -23.98
N GLU A 374 24.38 19.78 -23.99
CA GLU A 374 24.46 18.94 -25.21
C GLU A 374 23.16 18.93 -26.03
N CYS A 375 22.03 19.13 -25.34
CA CYS A 375 20.71 19.30 -25.96
C CYS A 375 20.41 20.76 -26.39
N GLY A 376 21.31 21.71 -26.16
CA GLY A 376 21.15 23.12 -26.52
C GLY A 376 20.08 23.88 -25.73
N ILE A 377 19.66 23.34 -24.57
CA ILE A 377 18.61 23.90 -23.71
C ILE A 377 19.16 24.97 -22.77
N LEU A 378 20.38 24.77 -22.26
CA LEU A 378 21.15 25.81 -21.57
C LEU A 378 22.04 26.53 -22.58
N ARG A 379 21.99 27.87 -22.57
CA ARG A 379 22.93 28.77 -23.26
C ARG A 379 23.50 29.71 -22.21
N GLU A 380 24.79 29.95 -22.24
CA GLU A 380 25.42 30.87 -21.30
C GLU A 380 25.10 32.32 -21.68
N SER A 381 24.73 33.12 -20.69
CA SER A 381 25.02 34.55 -20.69
C SER A 381 26.48 34.70 -20.29
N SER A 382 27.25 35.45 -21.07
CA SER A 382 28.69 35.63 -20.89
C SER A 382 28.99 36.69 -19.82
N ASP A 383 28.45 36.51 -18.62
CA ASP A 383 28.71 37.37 -17.46
C ASP A 383 29.23 36.53 -16.30
N THR A 384 30.56 36.47 -16.17
CA THR A 384 31.26 35.88 -15.03
C THR A 384 31.34 36.88 -13.89
N GLU A 385 30.37 36.87 -12.98
CA GLU A 385 30.56 37.43 -11.63
C GLU A 385 31.19 36.36 -10.73
N GLU A 386 32.47 36.55 -10.40
CA GLU A 386 33.16 35.77 -9.37
C GLU A 386 32.60 36.12 -7.98
N TYR A 387 31.89 35.18 -7.35
CA TYR A 387 31.59 35.26 -5.92
C TYR A 387 32.73 34.61 -5.12
N PRO A 388 33.38 35.33 -4.19
CA PRO A 388 34.58 34.83 -3.51
C PRO A 388 34.26 33.67 -2.57
N CYS A 389 35.08 32.62 -2.63
CA CYS A 389 35.04 31.52 -1.66
C CYS A 389 35.41 32.03 -0.25
N ILE A 390 34.55 31.76 0.73
CA ILE A 390 34.88 31.95 2.14
C ILE A 390 35.66 30.70 2.60
N ALA A 391 36.97 30.85 2.77
CA ALA A 391 37.83 29.91 3.46
C ALA A 391 38.14 30.39 4.89
N ASP A 392 38.50 29.45 5.75
CA ASP A 392 39.00 29.60 7.13
C ASP A 392 38.15 30.33 8.18
N MET A 393 37.56 29.52 9.07
CA MET A 393 37.71 29.74 10.51
C MET A 393 38.08 28.42 11.21
N THR A 394 39.31 28.33 11.72
CA THR A 394 39.83 27.20 12.48
C THR A 394 39.56 27.31 13.98
N GLU A 395 39.33 26.15 14.59
CA GLU A 395 39.41 25.82 16.03
C GLU A 395 38.68 26.65 17.10
N THR A 396 37.73 26.00 17.78
CA THR A 396 37.98 25.61 19.19
C THR A 396 37.16 24.39 19.61
N ARG A 397 37.79 23.20 19.67
CA ARG A 397 37.16 21.98 20.20
C ARG A 397 37.23 21.94 21.73
N LYS A 398 36.12 22.21 22.43
CA LYS A 398 35.93 21.77 23.82
C LYS A 398 35.29 20.38 23.85
N LYS A 399 36.03 19.38 24.34
CA LYS A 399 35.48 18.05 24.66
C LYS A 399 34.56 18.16 25.89
N LEU A 400 33.38 17.55 25.80
CA LEU A 400 32.50 17.23 26.93
C LEU A 400 32.19 15.72 26.86
N PRO A 401 31.99 15.04 28.00
CA PRO A 401 32.02 13.59 28.06
C PRO A 401 30.74 12.93 27.51
N GLU A 402 30.92 11.77 26.89
CA GLU A 402 29.83 10.88 26.50
C GLU A 402 29.13 10.32 27.74
N VAL A 403 27.81 10.40 27.75
CA VAL A 403 26.96 9.62 28.66
C VAL A 403 26.28 8.56 27.83
N ALA A 404 26.78 7.32 27.90
CA ALA A 404 26.13 6.18 27.28
C ALA A 404 24.80 5.89 27.99
N SER A 405 23.68 6.07 27.29
CA SER A 405 22.37 5.60 27.74
C SER A 405 21.95 4.38 26.91
N ASN A 406 22.11 3.19 27.47
CA ASN A 406 21.75 1.93 26.83
C ASN A 406 20.23 1.84 26.68
N THR A 407 19.71 2.16 25.50
CA THR A 407 18.30 2.01 25.14
C THR A 407 18.14 0.78 24.26
N VAL A 408 17.49 -0.26 24.76
CA VAL A 408 17.24 -1.50 24.00
C VAL A 408 15.90 -1.39 23.28
N THR A 409 15.93 -1.20 21.96
CA THR A 409 14.77 -1.47 21.12
C THR A 409 14.60 -2.99 21.00
N VAL A 410 13.50 -3.52 21.51
CA VAL A 410 13.23 -4.97 21.47
C VAL A 410 12.67 -5.36 20.10
N LEU A 411 13.36 -6.26 19.41
CA LEU A 411 12.81 -6.97 18.27
C LEU A 411 11.83 -8.06 18.73
N LEU A 412 10.61 -8.01 18.20
CA LEU A 412 9.66 -9.11 18.32
C LEU A 412 9.97 -10.18 17.25
N ALA A 413 10.57 -11.29 17.69
CA ALA A 413 10.87 -12.45 16.86
C ALA A 413 10.62 -13.80 17.59
N LYS A 414 10.58 -14.88 16.81
CA LYS A 414 10.33 -16.31 17.11
C LYS A 414 9.02 -16.68 17.82
N GLN A 415 8.15 -17.35 17.08
CA GLN A 415 7.39 -18.51 17.59
C GLN A 415 8.32 -19.74 17.55
N ALA A 416 8.43 -20.50 18.64
CA ALA A 416 9.26 -21.71 18.68
C ALA A 416 8.48 -22.95 18.21
N GLU A 417 8.97 -23.56 17.12
CA GLU A 417 9.02 -25.00 16.74
C GLU A 417 7.83 -25.98 16.93
N HIS A 418 6.73 -25.61 17.57
CA HIS A 418 5.53 -26.44 17.68
C HIS A 418 4.28 -25.65 17.30
N LEU A 419 3.93 -25.66 16.01
CA LEU A 419 2.69 -25.11 15.49
C LEU A 419 1.92 -26.18 14.72
N VAL A 420 0.65 -26.33 15.14
CA VAL A 420 -0.32 -27.31 14.65
C VAL A 420 -0.81 -26.92 13.25
N ASP A 421 -1.20 -27.93 12.45
CA ASP A 421 -1.71 -27.88 11.05
C ASP A 421 -3.01 -27.05 10.82
N GLY A 422 -3.12 -25.85 11.38
CA GLY A 422 -4.32 -25.01 11.30
C GLY A 422 -4.14 -23.72 10.49
N HIS A 423 -4.81 -23.62 9.33
CA HIS A 423 -4.83 -22.41 8.49
C HIS A 423 -5.60 -21.21 9.10
N ARG A 424 -6.29 -21.39 10.24
CA ARG A 424 -7.10 -20.34 10.88
C ARG A 424 -6.27 -19.43 11.80
N VAL A 425 -6.27 -18.13 11.52
CA VAL A 425 -5.80 -17.12 12.48
C VAL A 425 -6.93 -16.79 13.44
N LYS A 426 -6.91 -17.42 14.62
CA LYS A 426 -7.75 -17.04 15.75
C LYS A 426 -7.07 -15.97 16.59
N VAL A 427 -7.80 -14.90 16.93
CA VAL A 427 -7.39 -13.91 17.94
C VAL A 427 -8.43 -13.83 19.04
N VAL A 428 -7.97 -13.79 20.28
CA VAL A 428 -8.82 -13.72 21.47
C VAL A 428 -8.64 -12.35 22.10
N VAL A 429 -9.73 -11.71 22.51
CA VAL A 429 -9.73 -10.49 23.30
C VAL A 429 -10.44 -10.79 24.61
N VAL A 430 -9.71 -10.68 25.72
CA VAL A 430 -10.25 -10.89 27.06
C VAL A 430 -10.64 -9.53 27.64
N GLY A 431 -11.91 -9.39 28.01
CA GLY A 431 -12.61 -8.15 28.31
C GLY A 431 -13.39 -7.62 27.09
N SER A 432 -14.70 -7.44 27.23
CA SER A 432 -15.60 -6.84 26.22
C SER A 432 -16.02 -5.41 26.54
N ALA A 433 -15.33 -4.75 27.49
CA ALA A 433 -15.47 -3.30 27.73
C ALA A 433 -15.03 -2.48 26.48
N PRO A 434 -15.29 -1.15 26.40
CA PRO A 434 -15.02 -0.35 25.20
C PRO A 434 -13.58 -0.40 24.64
N LYS A 435 -12.58 -0.78 25.46
CA LYS A 435 -11.21 -1.08 25.01
C LYS A 435 -11.12 -2.40 24.24
N GLY A 436 -11.72 -3.47 24.76
CA GLY A 436 -11.81 -4.77 24.08
C GLY A 436 -12.57 -4.68 22.76
N VAL A 437 -13.69 -3.95 22.74
CA VAL A 437 -14.46 -3.68 21.50
C VAL A 437 -13.64 -2.88 20.49
N ALA A 438 -12.90 -1.85 20.93
CA ALA A 438 -12.00 -1.10 20.04
C ALA A 438 -10.85 -1.95 19.47
N VAL A 439 -10.32 -2.90 20.25
CA VAL A 439 -9.31 -3.87 19.80
C VAL A 439 -9.92 -4.85 18.79
N ALA A 440 -11.08 -5.43 19.10
CA ALA A 440 -11.86 -6.29 18.20
C ALA A 440 -12.11 -5.62 16.84
N ILE A 441 -12.62 -4.38 16.86
CA ILE A 441 -12.85 -3.58 15.66
C ILE A 441 -11.53 -3.31 14.93
N ALA A 442 -10.43 -2.96 15.61
CA ALA A 442 -9.14 -2.74 14.95
C ALA A 442 -8.58 -4.01 14.26
N ILE A 443 -8.74 -5.18 14.88
CA ILE A 443 -8.35 -6.49 14.33
C ILE A 443 -9.18 -6.86 13.09
N LEU A 444 -10.48 -6.60 13.13
CA LEU A 444 -11.40 -6.93 12.03
C LEU A 444 -11.28 -5.95 10.87
N PHE A 445 -11.31 -4.65 11.14
CA PHE A 445 -11.37 -3.61 10.10
C PHE A 445 -10.02 -3.28 9.46
N LYS A 446 -8.88 -3.51 10.15
CA LYS A 446 -7.56 -2.88 9.91
C LYS A 446 -7.65 -1.71 8.94
N ILE A 447 -8.20 -0.61 9.44
CA ILE A 447 -8.56 0.57 8.66
C ILE A 447 -7.34 0.98 7.85
N ALA A 448 -7.44 0.90 6.52
CA ALA A 448 -6.37 1.32 5.61
C ALA A 448 -6.25 2.85 5.69
N SER A 449 -5.49 3.32 6.69
CA SER A 449 -5.25 4.71 7.06
C SER A 449 -6.39 5.65 6.68
N MET A 450 -7.42 5.78 7.54
CA MET A 450 -8.30 6.94 7.49
C MET A 450 -7.46 8.18 7.81
N ARG A 451 -6.82 8.74 6.78
CA ARG A 451 -6.10 10.01 6.83
C ARG A 451 -7.15 11.10 7.12
N SER A 452 -7.30 11.44 8.40
CA SER A 452 -8.35 12.35 8.87
C SER A 452 -8.20 13.74 8.27
N SER A 453 -9.19 14.19 7.50
CA SER A 453 -9.42 15.63 7.34
C SER A 453 -9.73 16.21 8.72
N GLN A 454 -9.13 17.36 9.05
CA GLN A 454 -9.43 18.05 10.31
C GLN A 454 -10.87 18.60 10.33
N SER A 455 -11.32 18.95 11.53
CA SER A 455 -12.49 19.80 11.80
C SER A 455 -13.88 19.20 11.55
N THR A 456 -14.36 18.36 12.48
CA THR A 456 -15.74 18.51 12.97
C THR A 456 -15.86 18.01 14.42
N LYS A 457 -16.62 18.72 15.27
CA LYS A 457 -16.89 18.29 16.66
C LYS A 457 -17.88 17.12 16.66
N ILE A 458 -17.40 15.88 16.72
CA ILE A 458 -18.25 14.68 16.78
C ILE A 458 -18.54 14.29 18.24
N ARG A 459 -19.83 14.25 18.61
CA ARG A 459 -20.29 13.71 19.91
C ARG A 459 -20.25 12.17 19.90
N SER A 460 -19.91 11.59 21.04
CA SER A 460 -19.20 10.32 21.15
C SER A 460 -20.00 9.01 21.00
N LEU A 461 -21.29 9.05 20.67
CA LEU A 461 -22.10 7.85 20.39
C LEU A 461 -22.32 7.57 18.90
N GLN A 462 -22.11 8.55 18.01
CA GLN A 462 -22.47 8.38 16.59
C GLN A 462 -21.40 7.70 15.74
N LEU A 463 -20.18 7.44 16.23
CA LEU A 463 -19.11 6.91 15.36
C LEU A 463 -19.42 5.50 14.80
N ALA A 464 -20.02 4.61 15.59
CA ALA A 464 -20.48 3.31 15.11
C ALA A 464 -21.58 3.47 14.06
N VAL A 465 -22.59 4.31 14.34
CA VAL A 465 -23.72 4.60 13.44
C VAL A 465 -23.27 5.29 12.14
N TYR A 466 -22.21 6.10 12.17
CA TYR A 466 -21.64 6.75 10.98
C TYR A 466 -20.73 5.83 10.16
N LEU A 467 -20.05 4.86 10.80
CA LEU A 467 -19.32 3.80 10.11
C LEU A 467 -20.28 2.86 9.36
N VAL A 468 -21.48 2.61 9.90
CA VAL A 468 -22.56 1.86 9.24
C VAL A 468 -23.21 2.66 8.09
N ASN A 469 -23.30 3.99 8.21
CA ASN A 469 -23.94 4.87 7.21
C ASN A 469 -22.99 5.43 6.13
N LEU A 470 -21.89 4.74 5.80
CA LEU A 470 -20.98 5.12 4.69
C LEU A 470 -20.92 4.04 3.59
N PRO A 471 -21.90 3.99 2.65
CA PRO A 471 -22.01 2.90 1.67
C PRO A 471 -20.89 2.87 0.61
N LYS A 472 -20.03 3.90 0.54
CA LYS A 472 -19.12 4.14 -0.59
C LYS A 472 -17.64 3.80 -0.36
N PHE A 473 -17.22 3.43 0.86
CA PHE A 473 -15.78 3.30 1.19
C PHE A 473 -15.32 1.91 1.67
N PHE A 474 -16.21 1.02 2.10
CA PHE A 474 -15.84 -0.27 2.70
C PHE A 474 -15.89 -1.45 1.71
N THR A 475 -14.83 -1.65 0.90
CA THR A 475 -14.63 -2.92 0.17
C THR A 475 -13.18 -3.46 0.16
N THR A 476 -12.25 -2.87 0.92
CA THR A 476 -10.88 -3.41 1.09
C THR A 476 -10.47 -3.46 2.56
N VAL A 477 -11.29 -4.12 3.39
CA VAL A 477 -10.93 -4.46 4.78
C VAL A 477 -9.83 -5.53 4.76
N ALA A 478 -8.68 -5.22 5.33
CA ALA A 478 -7.53 -6.13 5.43
C ALA A 478 -7.61 -6.94 6.74
N ARG A 479 -8.62 -7.82 6.82
CA ARG A 479 -8.95 -8.65 8.00
C ARG A 479 -7.71 -9.37 8.57
N LEU A 480 -7.46 -9.26 9.88
CA LEU A 480 -6.31 -9.91 10.55
C LEU A 480 -6.60 -11.32 11.06
N ALA A 481 -7.82 -11.55 11.54
CA ALA A 481 -8.25 -12.82 12.13
C ALA A 481 -9.38 -13.45 11.29
N SER A 482 -9.40 -14.77 11.15
CA SER A 482 -10.56 -15.51 10.63
C SER A 482 -11.59 -15.82 11.71
N GLU A 483 -11.14 -15.88 12.95
CA GLU A 483 -11.97 -16.08 14.12
C GLU A 483 -11.57 -15.09 15.22
N LEU A 484 -12.55 -14.34 15.72
CA LEU A 484 -12.40 -13.43 16.85
C LEU A 484 -13.24 -13.95 18.02
N VAL A 485 -12.61 -14.14 19.18
CA VAL A 485 -13.31 -14.55 20.40
C VAL A 485 -13.24 -13.42 21.43
N LEU A 486 -14.40 -12.89 21.83
CA LEU A 486 -14.57 -12.00 22.98
C LEU A 486 -14.84 -12.86 24.22
N ILE A 487 -13.95 -12.80 25.21
CA ILE A 487 -14.11 -13.52 26.48
C ILE A 487 -14.32 -12.50 27.60
N ASP A 488 -15.47 -12.51 28.25
CA ASP A 488 -15.75 -11.67 29.42
C ASP A 488 -16.42 -12.47 30.54
N VAL A 489 -16.35 -11.96 31.78
CA VAL A 489 -17.06 -12.53 32.93
C VAL A 489 -18.57 -12.33 32.75
N ASN A 490 -18.98 -11.22 32.14
CA ASN A 490 -20.35 -11.00 31.68
C ASN A 490 -20.54 -11.61 30.27
N GLU A 491 -20.98 -12.86 30.24
CA GLU A 491 -21.23 -13.60 29.00
C GLU A 491 -22.26 -12.91 28.08
N ASP A 492 -23.29 -12.29 28.65
CA ASP A 492 -24.35 -11.63 27.88
C ASP A 492 -23.83 -10.36 27.19
N LEU A 493 -22.96 -9.59 27.88
CA LEU A 493 -22.25 -8.46 27.26
C LEU A 493 -21.31 -8.94 26.14
N ALA A 494 -20.53 -10.00 26.37
CA ALA A 494 -19.64 -10.54 25.35
C ALA A 494 -20.41 -11.03 24.11
N LYS A 495 -21.56 -11.67 24.31
CA LYS A 495 -22.47 -12.10 23.23
C LYS A 495 -23.08 -10.91 22.49
N ALA A 496 -23.62 -9.92 23.19
CA ALA A 496 -24.24 -8.75 22.57
C ALA A 496 -23.23 -7.96 21.71
N GLU A 497 -22.01 -7.73 22.20
CA GLU A 497 -20.94 -7.08 21.43
C GLU A 497 -20.49 -7.95 20.23
N ALA A 498 -20.44 -9.27 20.38
CA ALA A 498 -20.13 -10.17 19.26
C ALA A 498 -21.23 -10.19 18.18
N GLU A 499 -22.50 -10.14 18.59
CA GLU A 499 -23.68 -10.13 17.74
C GLU A 499 -23.80 -8.81 16.97
N ASP A 500 -23.62 -7.66 17.63
CA ASP A 500 -23.62 -6.34 16.99
C ASP A 500 -22.54 -6.23 15.90
N ILE A 501 -21.30 -6.65 16.19
CA ILE A 501 -20.23 -6.67 15.18
C ILE A 501 -20.55 -7.70 14.06
N SER A 502 -21.23 -8.81 14.38
CA SER A 502 -21.64 -9.82 13.39
C SER A 502 -22.73 -9.34 12.44
N HIS A 503 -23.59 -8.40 12.83
CA HIS A 503 -24.55 -7.78 11.89
C HIS A 503 -23.86 -7.06 10.73
N ALA A 504 -22.63 -6.57 10.92
CA ALA A 504 -21.81 -5.99 9.87
C ALA A 504 -20.96 -7.01 9.07
N ALA A 505 -21.03 -8.31 9.37
CA ALA A 505 -20.11 -9.33 8.86
C ALA A 505 -20.00 -9.40 7.33
N ALA A 506 -21.10 -9.11 6.61
CA ALA A 506 -21.12 -9.05 5.14
C ALA A 506 -20.08 -8.06 4.56
N TYR A 507 -19.81 -6.95 5.26
CA TYR A 507 -18.81 -5.95 4.87
C TYR A 507 -17.43 -6.20 5.49
N LEU A 508 -17.32 -7.12 6.45
CA LEU A 508 -16.09 -7.54 7.13
C LEU A 508 -15.42 -8.75 6.48
N GLY A 509 -16.02 -9.31 5.43
CA GLY A 509 -15.56 -10.56 4.81
C GLY A 509 -15.84 -11.78 5.70
N ASN A 510 -17.03 -11.83 6.30
CA ASN A 510 -17.58 -12.96 7.06
C ASN A 510 -16.63 -13.58 8.12
N PRO A 511 -16.09 -12.78 9.07
CA PRO A 511 -15.37 -13.34 10.21
C PRO A 511 -16.30 -14.20 11.08
N ARG A 512 -15.77 -15.27 11.68
CA ARG A 512 -16.46 -15.92 12.81
C ARG A 512 -16.21 -15.09 14.06
N ILE A 513 -17.25 -14.52 14.67
CA ILE A 513 -17.16 -13.77 15.92
C ILE A 513 -17.92 -14.54 17.00
N VAL A 514 -17.30 -14.71 18.17
CA VAL A 514 -17.86 -15.49 19.28
C VAL A 514 -17.74 -14.70 20.58
N GLY A 515 -18.87 -14.41 21.22
CA GLY A 515 -18.93 -13.90 22.59
C GLY A 515 -19.14 -15.04 23.59
N THR A 516 -18.32 -15.11 24.64
CA THR A 516 -18.40 -16.19 25.64
C THR A 516 -17.78 -15.79 26.98
N LYS A 517 -18.00 -16.63 28.00
CA LYS A 517 -17.20 -16.64 29.24
C LYS A 517 -16.23 -17.83 29.34
N ASP A 518 -16.30 -18.77 28.40
CA ASP A 518 -15.50 -20.00 28.43
C ASP A 518 -14.11 -19.79 27.79
N TYR A 519 -13.07 -19.93 28.60
CA TYR A 519 -11.69 -19.86 28.17
C TYR A 519 -11.27 -21.02 27.25
N ALA A 520 -12.02 -22.14 27.18
CA ALA A 520 -11.74 -23.21 26.23
C ALA A 520 -11.81 -22.75 24.77
N CYS A 521 -12.64 -21.73 24.47
CA CYS A 521 -12.71 -21.10 23.15
C CYS A 521 -11.40 -20.43 22.70
N ALA A 522 -10.51 -20.10 23.64
CA ALA A 522 -9.18 -19.54 23.35
C ALA A 522 -8.17 -20.54 22.76
N ARG A 523 -8.51 -21.83 22.68
CA ARG A 523 -7.63 -22.85 22.09
C ARG A 523 -7.18 -22.46 20.69
N ASP A 524 -5.90 -22.69 20.40
CA ASP A 524 -5.25 -22.39 19.12
C ASP A 524 -5.21 -20.89 18.72
N ALA A 525 -5.46 -19.99 19.67
CA ALA A 525 -5.29 -18.55 19.46
C ALA A 525 -3.82 -18.20 19.16
N ALA A 526 -3.61 -17.42 18.10
CA ALA A 526 -2.29 -16.88 17.77
C ALA A 526 -1.89 -15.76 18.75
N VAL A 527 -2.85 -14.93 19.15
CA VAL A 527 -2.67 -13.83 20.10
C VAL A 527 -3.87 -13.78 21.06
N CYS A 528 -3.60 -13.57 22.35
CA CYS A 528 -4.60 -13.26 23.37
C CYS A 528 -4.34 -11.84 23.89
N VAL A 529 -5.25 -10.92 23.58
CA VAL A 529 -5.18 -9.52 24.00
C VAL A 529 -5.94 -9.35 25.31
N ILE A 530 -5.23 -8.94 26.37
CA ILE A 530 -5.78 -8.80 27.73
C ILE A 530 -6.14 -7.34 27.97
N THR A 531 -7.44 -7.06 28.07
CA THR A 531 -7.99 -5.69 28.25
C THR A 531 -8.75 -5.50 29.57
N VAL A 532 -8.94 -6.59 30.33
CA VAL A 532 -9.60 -6.60 31.64
C VAL A 532 -8.88 -5.73 32.68
N GLY A 533 -9.64 -5.27 33.66
CA GLY A 533 -9.15 -4.41 34.74
C GLY A 533 -9.90 -3.09 34.81
N SER A 534 -9.92 -2.50 36.00
CA SER A 534 -10.50 -1.17 36.21
C SER A 534 -9.66 -0.09 35.52
N GLN A 535 -10.27 1.08 35.28
CA GLN A 535 -9.53 2.30 34.93
C GLN A 535 -9.18 3.09 36.19
N SER A 536 -8.08 3.84 36.14
CA SER A 536 -7.76 4.80 37.21
C SER A 536 -8.89 5.83 37.31
N ARG A 537 -9.32 6.13 38.53
CA ARG A 537 -10.26 7.20 38.85
C ARG A 537 -9.58 8.16 39.82
N GLU A 538 -10.01 9.42 39.86
CA GLU A 538 -9.39 10.46 40.70
C GLU A 538 -9.56 10.19 42.21
N ASP A 539 -10.52 9.35 42.61
CA ASP A 539 -10.82 8.96 43.98
C ASP A 539 -10.01 7.75 44.49
N LEU A 540 -9.20 7.09 43.65
CA LEU A 540 -8.46 5.87 44.01
C LEU A 540 -6.95 6.08 44.03
N ARG A 541 -6.28 5.62 45.10
CA ARG A 541 -4.81 5.66 45.17
C ARG A 541 -4.21 4.64 44.19
N PRO A 542 -3.05 4.93 43.56
CA PRO A 542 -2.41 4.01 42.60
C PRO A 542 -2.14 2.59 43.13
N ALA A 543 -1.90 2.45 44.44
CA ALA A 543 -1.69 1.15 45.08
C ALA A 543 -2.98 0.30 45.13
N ASP A 544 -4.10 0.89 45.53
CA ASP A 544 -5.40 0.20 45.62
C ASP A 544 -5.88 -0.22 44.21
N TYR A 545 -5.63 0.66 43.23
CA TYR A 545 -5.86 0.41 41.81
C TYR A 545 -5.06 -0.80 41.29
N LEU A 546 -3.76 -0.85 41.60
CA LEU A 546 -2.90 -1.97 41.22
C LEU A 546 -3.34 -3.27 41.90
N GLU A 547 -3.63 -3.26 43.20
CA GLU A 547 -4.06 -4.47 43.93
C GLU A 547 -5.35 -5.07 43.35
N HIS A 548 -6.32 -4.23 42.96
CA HIS A 548 -7.54 -4.66 42.29
C HIS A 548 -7.26 -5.35 40.95
N ASN A 549 -6.43 -4.75 40.08
CA ASN A 549 -6.08 -5.35 38.79
C ASN A 549 -5.22 -6.62 38.95
N LEU A 550 -4.37 -6.70 39.98
CA LEU A 550 -3.62 -7.91 40.31
C LEU A 550 -4.51 -9.09 40.71
N LYS A 551 -5.65 -8.86 41.38
CA LYS A 551 -6.63 -9.90 41.70
C LYS A 551 -7.23 -10.48 40.41
N ILE A 552 -7.70 -9.61 39.51
CA ILE A 552 -8.23 -10.02 38.18
C ILE A 552 -7.19 -10.82 37.39
N PHE A 553 -5.92 -10.40 37.38
CA PHE A 553 -4.86 -11.10 36.64
C PHE A 553 -4.57 -12.51 37.17
N LYS A 554 -4.69 -12.74 38.48
CA LYS A 554 -4.54 -14.07 39.10
C LYS A 554 -5.61 -15.06 38.63
N ASP A 555 -6.82 -14.59 38.33
CA ASP A 555 -7.90 -15.44 37.83
C ASP A 555 -7.83 -15.63 36.31
N VAL A 556 -7.50 -14.57 35.56
CA VAL A 556 -7.55 -14.55 34.09
C VAL A 556 -6.34 -15.22 33.45
N ILE A 557 -5.11 -14.86 33.86
CA ILE A 557 -3.90 -15.28 33.14
C ILE A 557 -3.67 -16.81 33.18
N PRO A 558 -3.85 -17.52 34.31
CA PRO A 558 -3.69 -18.98 34.33
C PRO A 558 -4.69 -19.70 33.43
N ASN A 559 -5.93 -19.19 33.31
CA ASN A 559 -6.94 -19.75 32.42
C ASN A 559 -6.56 -19.56 30.94
N VAL A 560 -6.14 -18.37 30.53
CA VAL A 560 -5.61 -18.13 29.17
C VAL A 560 -4.43 -19.05 28.88
N SER A 561 -3.50 -19.20 29.83
CA SER A 561 -2.29 -20.00 29.67
C SER A 561 -2.57 -21.51 29.55
N LYS A 562 -3.60 -22.00 30.27
CA LYS A 562 -4.09 -23.38 30.21
C LYS A 562 -4.68 -23.73 28.86
N TYR A 563 -5.50 -22.85 28.27
CA TYR A 563 -6.22 -23.15 27.04
C TYR A 563 -5.50 -22.67 25.76
N ALA A 564 -4.65 -21.64 25.85
CA ALA A 564 -3.90 -21.07 24.73
C ALA A 564 -2.37 -21.06 24.96
N PRO A 565 -1.71 -22.18 25.32
CA PRO A 565 -0.29 -22.24 25.73
C PRO A 565 0.73 -21.82 24.64
N ASN A 566 0.28 -21.73 23.39
CA ASN A 566 1.10 -21.33 22.23
C ASN A 566 0.86 -19.89 21.76
N SER A 567 -0.08 -19.18 22.38
CA SER A 567 -0.40 -17.78 22.06
C SER A 567 0.71 -16.80 22.48
N VAL A 568 0.66 -15.60 21.91
CA VAL A 568 1.33 -14.41 22.46
C VAL A 568 0.33 -13.63 23.32
N LEU A 569 0.72 -13.25 24.54
CA LEU A 569 -0.08 -12.38 25.41
C LEU A 569 0.23 -10.91 25.12
N LEU A 570 -0.78 -10.13 24.73
CA LEU A 570 -0.68 -8.67 24.57
C LEU A 570 -1.47 -7.97 25.68
N ILE A 571 -0.77 -7.34 26.63
CA ILE A 571 -1.36 -6.72 27.80
C ILE A 571 -1.65 -5.24 27.53
N LEU A 572 -2.91 -4.83 27.68
CA LEU A 572 -3.37 -3.43 27.55
C LEU A 572 -3.88 -2.83 28.88
N SER A 573 -4.01 -3.66 29.90
CA SER A 573 -4.40 -3.29 31.27
C SER A 573 -3.33 -2.41 31.93
N LYS A 574 -3.72 -1.38 32.69
CA LYS A 574 -2.77 -0.49 33.40
C LYS A 574 -2.60 -0.90 34.87
N PRO A 575 -1.42 -0.65 35.50
CA PRO A 575 -0.17 -0.18 34.89
C PRO A 575 0.48 -1.29 34.05
N VAL A 576 0.80 -0.97 32.79
CA VAL A 576 1.01 -2.00 31.76
C VAL A 576 2.32 -2.75 31.93
N ASP A 577 3.38 -2.08 32.36
CA ASP A 577 4.70 -2.65 32.58
C ASP A 577 4.68 -3.69 33.73
N ILE A 578 4.08 -3.32 34.86
CA ILE A 578 3.93 -4.21 36.03
C ILE A 578 3.01 -5.39 35.70
N LEU A 579 1.87 -5.14 35.06
CA LEU A 579 0.93 -6.22 34.71
C LEU A 579 1.47 -7.15 33.61
N SER A 580 2.38 -6.67 32.74
CA SER A 580 3.10 -7.52 31.78
C SER A 580 4.08 -8.46 32.48
N TYR A 581 4.85 -7.95 33.45
CA TYR A 581 5.71 -8.80 34.28
C TYR A 581 4.90 -9.85 35.08
N VAL A 582 3.78 -9.44 35.67
CA VAL A 582 2.90 -10.34 36.42
C VAL A 582 2.25 -11.38 35.50
N ALA A 583 1.79 -10.99 34.30
CA ALA A 583 1.27 -11.92 33.32
C ALA A 583 2.33 -12.96 32.89
N MET A 584 3.58 -12.57 32.69
CA MET A 584 4.69 -13.50 32.43
C MET A 584 4.89 -14.49 33.60
N LYS A 585 4.86 -14.01 34.85
CA LYS A 585 5.02 -14.88 36.03
C LYS A 585 3.85 -15.84 36.25
N LEU A 586 2.61 -15.39 36.00
CA LEU A 586 1.41 -16.22 36.17
C LEU A 586 1.17 -17.21 35.02
N SER A 587 1.61 -16.87 33.80
CA SER A 587 1.47 -17.75 32.63
C SER A 587 2.57 -18.81 32.52
N GLY A 588 3.74 -18.54 33.08
CA GLY A 588 4.95 -19.33 32.81
C GLY A 588 5.47 -19.18 31.38
N PHE A 589 4.93 -18.25 30.58
CA PHE A 589 5.39 -18.01 29.22
C PHE A 589 6.78 -17.38 29.21
N PRO A 590 7.63 -17.69 28.21
CA PRO A 590 8.91 -17.03 28.05
C PRO A 590 8.73 -15.53 27.78
N PRO A 591 9.69 -14.66 28.17
CA PRO A 591 9.54 -13.21 28.07
C PRO A 591 9.13 -12.68 26.69
N ASN A 592 9.60 -13.31 25.62
CA ASN A 592 9.29 -12.92 24.24
C ASN A 592 7.83 -13.24 23.81
N ARG A 593 7.06 -13.98 24.62
CA ARG A 593 5.63 -14.25 24.39
C ARG A 593 4.69 -13.45 25.29
N VAL A 594 5.20 -12.53 26.11
CA VAL A 594 4.39 -11.61 26.93
C VAL A 594 4.84 -10.17 26.70
N ILE A 595 3.93 -9.38 26.15
CA ILE A 595 4.19 -8.05 25.60
C ILE A 595 3.15 -7.09 26.16
N GLY A 596 3.57 -5.96 26.73
CA GLY A 596 2.68 -4.85 27.07
C GLY A 596 2.65 -3.79 25.98
N LEU A 597 1.48 -3.19 25.76
CA LEU A 597 1.40 -1.92 25.03
C LEU A 597 1.93 -0.79 25.92
N GLY A 598 3.26 -0.70 25.99
CA GLY A 598 3.99 0.36 26.68
C GLY A 598 3.90 1.70 25.94
N THR A 599 5.03 2.37 25.76
CA THR A 599 5.11 3.72 25.21
C THR A 599 4.86 3.83 23.69
N PHE A 600 4.32 2.80 23.03
CA PHE A 600 4.00 2.86 21.59
C PHE A 600 2.93 3.92 21.28
N LEU A 601 1.82 3.95 22.01
CA LEU A 601 0.80 4.99 21.83
C LEU A 601 1.34 6.39 22.19
N ASP A 602 2.19 6.47 23.20
CA ASP A 602 2.82 7.74 23.62
C ASP A 602 3.79 8.24 22.54
N SER A 603 4.54 7.36 21.89
CA SER A 603 5.39 7.67 20.73
C SER A 603 4.55 8.17 19.55
N CYS A 604 3.44 7.51 19.22
CA CYS A 604 2.52 7.97 18.17
C CYS A 604 1.93 9.36 18.45
N ARG A 605 1.58 9.65 19.72
CA ARG A 605 1.11 10.98 20.15
C ARG A 605 2.21 12.03 20.04
N PHE A 606 3.44 11.67 20.41
CA PHE A 606 4.58 12.56 20.35
C PHE A 606 4.91 12.93 18.89
N GLN A 607 4.95 11.93 17.99
CA GLN A 607 5.03 12.13 16.54
C GLN A 607 3.92 13.06 16.03
N TYR A 608 2.67 12.84 16.45
CA TYR A 608 1.53 13.67 16.07
C TYR A 608 1.65 15.12 16.52
N PHE A 609 2.03 15.38 17.78
CA PHE A 609 2.17 16.76 18.28
C PHE A 609 3.36 17.49 17.65
N ILE A 610 4.47 16.80 17.37
CA ILE A 610 5.59 17.35 16.59
C ILE A 610 5.12 17.68 15.16
N ALA A 611 4.40 16.77 14.52
CA ALA A 611 3.87 16.97 13.17
C ALA A 611 2.90 18.16 13.08
N GLN A 612 2.02 18.31 14.07
CA GLN A 612 1.16 19.50 14.20
C GLN A 612 1.97 20.79 14.34
N LYS A 613 2.99 20.80 15.20
CA LYS A 613 3.84 21.99 15.43
C LYS A 613 4.65 22.38 14.18
N LEU A 614 5.09 21.40 13.38
CA LEU A 614 5.79 21.60 12.10
C LEU A 614 4.86 21.82 10.89
N GLY A 615 3.55 21.59 11.03
CA GLY A 615 2.60 21.61 9.91
C GLY A 615 2.78 20.47 8.88
N LEU A 616 3.41 19.36 9.28
CA LEU A 616 3.78 18.21 8.44
C LEU A 616 2.87 16.99 8.68
N SER A 617 2.99 15.97 7.83
CA SER A 617 2.44 14.65 8.10
C SER A 617 3.15 13.94 9.26
N ALA A 618 2.41 13.27 10.13
CA ALA A 618 3.00 12.43 11.19
C ALA A 618 3.89 11.32 10.64
N ASN A 619 3.64 10.84 9.41
CA ASN A 619 4.47 9.84 8.74
C ASN A 619 5.88 10.34 8.40
N ALA A 620 6.09 11.65 8.28
CA ALA A 620 7.41 12.24 8.03
C ALA A 620 8.24 12.39 9.33
N ILE A 621 7.61 12.19 10.50
CA ILE A 621 8.21 12.38 11.82
C ILE A 621 8.57 11.03 12.43
N GLN A 622 9.85 10.83 12.74
CA GLN A 622 10.33 9.77 13.61
C GLN A 622 10.51 10.36 15.00
N ALA A 623 9.78 9.85 15.99
CA ALA A 623 9.93 10.27 17.38
C ALA A 623 9.56 9.10 18.30
N LEU A 624 10.32 8.94 19.39
CA LEU A 624 10.18 7.82 20.31
C LEU A 624 10.04 8.33 21.74
N ILE A 625 9.17 7.67 22.50
CA ILE A 625 9.11 7.72 23.95
C ILE A 625 9.45 6.32 24.47
N ILE A 626 10.25 6.25 25.52
CA ILE A 626 10.70 5.01 26.18
C ILE A 626 10.44 5.08 27.70
N GLY A 627 10.69 3.99 28.42
CA GLY A 627 10.44 3.89 29.86
C GLY A 627 9.00 3.46 30.18
N GLU A 628 8.56 3.71 31.41
CA GLU A 628 7.19 3.39 31.87
C GLU A 628 6.18 4.35 31.24
N SER A 629 5.04 3.84 30.74
CA SER A 629 4.01 4.71 30.13
C SER A 629 3.34 5.62 31.18
N GLY A 630 3.28 6.92 30.90
CA GLY A 630 2.76 7.94 31.82
C GLY A 630 3.84 8.95 32.24
N PRO A 631 3.77 9.53 33.46
CA PRO A 631 4.66 10.62 33.89
C PRO A 631 6.15 10.26 33.93
N ALA A 632 6.49 8.99 34.11
CA ALA A 632 7.87 8.48 34.12
C ALA A 632 8.43 8.16 32.72
N SER A 633 7.63 8.38 31.66
CA SER A 633 8.06 8.18 30.28
C SER A 633 9.10 9.22 29.85
N VAL A 634 10.05 8.82 29.00
CA VAL A 634 11.18 9.64 28.59
C VAL A 634 11.13 9.88 27.07
N PRO A 635 10.97 11.14 26.61
CA PRO A 635 11.05 11.48 25.19
C PRO A 635 12.50 11.47 24.71
N VAL A 636 12.80 10.64 23.70
CA VAL A 636 14.15 10.46 23.16
C VAL A 636 14.45 11.55 22.13
N TRP A 637 14.62 12.79 22.60
CA TRP A 637 14.85 13.96 21.73
C TRP A 637 16.08 13.87 20.82
N SER A 638 17.06 13.00 21.12
CA SER A 638 18.18 12.69 20.22
C SER A 638 17.76 11.87 18.98
N ALA A 639 16.72 11.03 19.11
CA ALA A 639 16.16 10.20 18.05
C ALA A 639 15.00 10.89 17.29
N VAL A 640 14.63 12.11 17.67
CA VAL A 640 13.56 12.86 16.99
C VAL A 640 14.09 13.41 15.66
N ALA A 641 13.53 12.92 14.56
CA ALA A 641 13.97 13.23 13.22
C ALA A 641 12.82 13.46 12.22
N VAL A 642 13.08 14.26 11.19
CA VAL A 642 12.20 14.44 10.02
C VAL A 642 12.87 13.78 8.82
N MET A 643 12.32 12.69 8.28
CA MET A 643 12.95 11.90 7.19
C MET A 643 14.45 11.62 7.40
N GLY A 644 14.82 11.18 8.61
CA GLY A 644 16.21 10.88 8.96
C GLY A 644 17.10 12.09 9.27
N MET A 645 16.56 13.32 9.30
CA MET A 645 17.25 14.49 9.84
C MET A 645 16.95 14.67 11.33
N PRO A 646 17.92 14.53 12.26
CA PRO A 646 17.70 14.83 13.67
C PRO A 646 17.36 16.31 13.89
N LEU A 647 16.31 16.62 14.65
CA LEU A 647 15.97 18.02 14.95
C LEU A 647 17.08 18.72 15.74
N LYS A 648 17.81 17.98 16.59
CA LYS A 648 18.98 18.49 17.32
C LYS A 648 20.17 18.89 16.45
N ASP A 649 20.23 18.42 15.20
CA ASP A 649 21.23 18.88 14.23
C ASP A 649 20.92 20.28 13.69
N ILE A 650 19.67 20.75 13.84
CA ILE A 650 19.19 22.11 13.49
C ILE A 650 19.31 23.04 14.71
N ASN A 651 18.69 22.68 15.83
CA ASN A 651 18.78 23.41 17.09
C ASN A 651 19.07 22.44 18.25
N LYS A 652 20.25 22.58 18.85
CA LYS A 652 20.74 21.73 19.95
C LYS A 652 19.90 21.86 21.23
N GLU A 653 19.19 22.97 21.39
CA GLU A 653 18.35 23.26 22.57
C GLU A 653 16.99 22.56 22.49
N ILE A 654 16.59 21.97 21.36
CA ILE A 654 15.29 21.32 21.21
C ILE A 654 15.08 20.24 22.29
N GLY A 655 13.98 20.39 23.04
CA GLY A 655 13.62 19.49 24.13
C GLY A 655 14.38 19.72 25.44
N THR A 656 15.20 20.77 25.53
CA THR A 656 15.76 21.25 26.80
C THR A 656 14.83 22.26 27.48
N ARG A 657 15.09 22.63 28.74
CA ARG A 657 14.32 23.67 29.44
C ARG A 657 14.63 25.10 29.00
N THR A 658 15.73 25.31 28.27
CA THR A 658 16.15 26.61 27.75
C THR A 658 15.66 26.88 26.33
N ASP A 659 14.93 25.91 25.76
CA ASP A 659 14.37 25.93 24.41
C ASP A 659 13.36 27.09 24.22
N PRO A 660 13.66 28.10 23.37
CA PRO A 660 12.80 29.26 23.19
C PRO A 660 11.44 28.91 22.56
N GLU A 661 11.33 27.78 21.87
CA GLU A 661 10.08 27.30 21.29
C GLU A 661 9.32 26.34 22.22
N SER A 662 9.85 26.03 23.41
CA SER A 662 9.21 25.16 24.42
C SER A 662 8.81 23.77 23.87
N TRP A 663 9.71 23.08 23.15
CA TRP A 663 9.41 21.74 22.64
C TRP A 663 9.22 20.70 23.76
N SER A 664 9.84 20.91 24.93
CA SER A 664 9.65 20.11 26.15
C SER A 664 8.18 19.88 26.50
N ASP A 665 7.33 20.90 26.29
CA ASP A 665 5.93 20.90 26.71
C ASP A 665 5.07 19.92 25.91
N LEU A 666 5.55 19.47 24.74
CA LEU A 666 4.90 18.42 23.98
C LEU A 666 4.86 17.10 24.75
N HIS A 667 5.85 16.81 25.60
CA HIS A 667 5.84 15.61 26.45
C HIS A 667 4.73 15.68 27.50
N ALA A 668 4.54 16.83 28.16
CA ALA A 668 3.43 17.04 29.09
C ALA A 668 2.06 16.86 28.39
N LYS A 669 1.92 17.28 27.13
CA LYS A 669 0.71 17.00 26.33
C LYS A 669 0.50 15.51 26.06
N VAL A 670 1.56 14.73 25.84
CA VAL A 670 1.45 13.26 25.70
C VAL A 670 0.98 12.62 27.01
N VAL A 671 1.64 12.94 28.13
CA VAL A 671 1.31 12.39 29.46
C VAL A 671 -0.14 12.70 29.86
N ASN A 672 -0.60 13.93 29.61
CA ASN A 672 -1.95 14.36 29.98
C ASN A 672 -3.05 13.95 28.99
N ALA A 673 -2.70 13.45 27.78
CA ALA A 673 -3.68 13.14 26.73
C ALA A 673 -4.71 12.08 27.15
N ASP A 674 -4.32 11.09 27.97
CA ASP A 674 -5.26 10.10 28.52
C ASP A 674 -6.31 10.77 29.42
N ASN A 675 -5.85 11.57 30.38
CA ASN A 675 -6.72 12.23 31.37
C ASN A 675 -7.66 13.24 30.68
N GLU A 676 -7.16 14.04 29.75
CA GLU A 676 -7.99 14.95 28.97
C GLU A 676 -9.09 14.24 28.17
N LEU A 677 -8.78 13.10 27.54
CA LEU A 677 -9.77 12.32 26.79
C LEU A 677 -10.80 11.67 27.70
N ILE A 678 -10.39 11.18 28.88
CA ILE A 678 -11.30 10.63 29.89
C ILE A 678 -12.21 11.74 30.44
N LEU A 679 -11.69 12.92 30.77
CA LEU A 679 -12.50 14.07 31.21
C LEU A 679 -13.51 14.54 30.14
N LYS A 680 -13.12 14.55 28.86
CA LYS A 680 -13.96 15.03 27.75
C LYS A 680 -14.98 13.99 27.24
N LYS A 681 -14.71 12.69 27.40
CA LYS A 681 -15.47 11.60 26.76
C LYS A 681 -15.98 10.52 27.74
N GLY A 682 -15.47 10.48 28.95
CA GLY A 682 -15.66 9.41 29.95
C GLY A 682 -14.75 8.18 29.76
N TYR A 683 -14.05 8.05 28.62
CA TYR A 683 -13.18 6.89 28.34
C TYR A 683 -12.23 7.11 27.16
N HIS A 684 -11.13 6.35 27.13
CA HIS A 684 -10.29 6.15 25.94
C HIS A 684 -10.22 4.68 25.52
N SER A 685 -10.22 4.43 24.21
CA SER A 685 -10.19 3.07 23.66
C SER A 685 -9.65 2.99 22.23
N TRP A 686 -10.12 3.82 21.31
CA TRP A 686 -9.82 3.72 19.87
C TRP A 686 -8.32 3.70 19.53
N ALA A 687 -7.54 4.65 20.03
CA ALA A 687 -6.11 4.71 19.71
C ALA A 687 -5.31 3.52 20.31
N VAL A 688 -5.70 3.06 21.51
CA VAL A 688 -5.17 1.84 22.14
C VAL A 688 -5.49 0.61 21.27
N GLY A 689 -6.73 0.50 20.78
CA GLY A 689 -7.16 -0.57 19.88
C GLY A 689 -6.39 -0.60 18.57
N ILE A 690 -6.17 0.56 17.94
CA ILE A 690 -5.40 0.69 16.70
C ILE A 690 -3.94 0.25 16.92
N CYS A 691 -3.27 0.75 17.96
CA CYS A 691 -1.90 0.35 18.28
C CYS A 691 -1.78 -1.15 18.59
N ALA A 692 -2.75 -1.72 19.32
CA ALA A 692 -2.81 -3.15 19.56
C ALA A 692 -3.02 -3.96 18.25
N GLY A 693 -3.86 -3.47 17.34
CA GLY A 693 -4.08 -4.06 16.02
C GLY A 693 -2.82 -4.08 15.14
N GLU A 694 -1.97 -3.06 15.21
CA GLU A 694 -0.67 -3.05 14.51
C GLU A 694 0.30 -4.09 15.09
N ILE A 695 0.36 -4.25 16.41
CA ILE A 695 1.17 -5.31 17.05
C ILE A 695 0.63 -6.70 16.69
N VAL A 696 -0.70 -6.90 16.73
CA VAL A 696 -1.34 -8.16 16.30
C VAL A 696 -1.02 -8.48 14.84
N ASP A 697 -1.10 -7.50 13.92
CA ASP A 697 -0.74 -7.70 12.50
C ASP A 697 0.72 -8.11 12.33
N ALA A 698 1.64 -7.46 13.06
CA ALA A 698 3.06 -7.77 12.99
C ALA A 698 3.38 -9.20 13.49
N ILE A 699 2.71 -9.64 14.55
CA ILE A 699 2.82 -11.02 15.07
C ILE A 699 2.21 -12.02 14.08
N VAL A 700 0.97 -11.77 13.62
CA VAL A 700 0.23 -12.69 12.74
C VAL A 700 0.90 -12.85 11.37
N ARG A 701 1.39 -11.77 10.76
CA ARG A 701 2.04 -11.80 9.45
C ARG A 701 3.54 -12.08 9.51
N ASN A 702 4.13 -12.17 10.71
CA ASN A 702 5.58 -12.33 10.95
C ASN A 702 6.42 -11.25 10.25
N THR A 703 6.04 -9.96 10.40
CA THR A 703 6.66 -8.86 9.63
C THR A 703 8.04 -8.43 10.13
N CYS A 704 8.43 -8.80 11.35
CA CYS A 704 9.65 -8.35 12.03
C CYS A 704 9.73 -6.80 12.17
N ALA A 705 8.60 -6.15 12.43
CA ALA A 705 8.52 -4.70 12.68
C ALA A 705 8.95 -4.33 14.11
N CYS A 706 9.62 -3.17 14.27
CA CYS A 706 10.06 -2.65 15.56
C CYS A 706 8.97 -1.81 16.25
N PHE A 707 8.75 -2.02 17.56
CA PHE A 707 7.79 -1.26 18.37
C PHE A 707 8.36 -0.98 19.78
N THR A 708 7.93 0.11 20.42
CA THR A 708 8.23 0.39 21.84
C THR A 708 7.22 -0.33 22.73
N VAL A 709 7.61 -1.51 23.23
CA VAL A 709 6.75 -2.41 24.01
C VAL A 709 7.36 -2.77 25.35
N SER A 710 6.50 -3.08 26.33
CA SER A 710 6.92 -3.55 27.65
C SER A 710 7.21 -5.05 27.59
N THR A 711 8.41 -5.47 28.01
CA THR A 711 8.74 -6.90 28.17
C THR A 711 9.79 -7.07 29.27
N PHE A 712 9.96 -8.30 29.76
CA PHE A 712 10.95 -8.59 30.81
C PHE A 712 12.35 -8.80 30.23
N MET A 713 13.26 -7.88 30.55
CA MET A 713 14.69 -8.05 30.30
C MET A 713 15.35 -8.82 31.46
N LYS A 714 15.98 -9.96 31.16
CA LYS A 714 16.83 -10.66 32.12
C LYS A 714 18.18 -9.93 32.19
N TYR A 715 18.49 -9.32 33.33
CA TYR A 715 19.76 -8.64 33.55
C TYR A 715 20.93 -9.64 33.38
N GLN A 716 21.76 -9.46 32.35
CA GLN A 716 23.06 -10.12 32.29
C GLN A 716 24.00 -9.36 33.22
N GLN A 717 24.29 -9.94 34.39
CA GLN A 717 25.42 -9.49 35.19
C GLN A 717 26.71 -9.74 34.38
N GLN A 718 27.23 -8.69 33.76
CA GLN A 718 28.68 -8.55 33.72
C GLN A 718 29.13 -8.28 35.17
N GLU A 719 30.19 -8.97 35.61
CA GLU A 719 30.76 -8.83 36.95
C GLU A 719 31.31 -7.40 37.16
N ILE A 720 30.46 -6.45 37.51
CA ILE A 720 30.91 -5.19 38.13
C ILE A 720 31.39 -5.56 39.52
N GLN A 721 32.71 -5.62 39.71
CA GLN A 721 33.29 -5.83 41.02
C GLN A 721 32.84 -4.71 41.97
N GLU A 722 32.15 -5.10 43.03
CA GLU A 722 31.82 -4.22 44.15
C GLU A 722 33.11 -3.78 44.84
N ASN A 723 33.63 -2.61 44.47
CA ASN A 723 34.59 -1.89 45.30
C ASN A 723 33.85 -0.74 46.00
N ASN A 724 33.88 -0.81 47.32
CA ASN A 724 33.16 0.09 48.23
C ASN A 724 33.61 1.55 48.12
N SER A 725 32.77 2.43 48.68
CA SER A 725 32.96 3.88 48.91
C SER A 725 32.90 4.79 47.67
N PHE A 726 31.69 5.30 47.40
CA PHE A 726 31.53 6.56 46.68
C PHE A 726 31.84 7.74 47.63
N SER A 727 32.86 8.52 47.30
CA SER A 727 33.05 9.88 47.81
C SER A 727 33.40 10.79 46.64
N LEU A 728 32.64 11.88 46.43
CA LEU A 728 33.01 12.89 45.46
C LEU A 728 34.17 13.72 46.02
N THR A 729 35.39 13.46 45.55
CA THR A 729 36.43 14.44 45.16
C THR A 729 37.77 13.75 44.99
N HIS A 730 38.31 13.76 43.77
CA HIS A 730 39.69 14.11 43.39
C HIS A 730 39.99 13.57 41.99
N PHE A 731 40.67 14.38 41.17
CA PHE A 731 41.06 14.08 39.80
C PHE A 731 42.59 14.02 39.71
N ILE A 732 43.11 13.24 38.75
CA ILE A 732 44.51 13.22 38.27
C ILE A 732 45.55 12.56 39.20
N GLN A 733 45.93 11.33 38.86
CA GLN A 733 47.30 11.01 38.43
C GLN A 733 47.33 9.67 37.67
N ILE A 734 47.93 9.64 36.48
CA ILE A 734 48.11 8.43 35.66
C ILE A 734 49.59 8.03 35.70
N PRO A 735 49.95 6.85 36.23
CA PRO A 735 51.22 6.20 35.93
C PRO A 735 51.07 5.31 34.69
N ASN A 736 52.01 5.43 33.75
CA ASN A 736 52.02 4.65 32.51
C ASN A 736 51.96 3.13 32.75
N ARG A 737 51.09 2.43 32.02
CA ARG A 737 51.20 0.98 31.76
C ARG A 737 51.50 0.74 30.28
N PRO A 738 52.28 -0.30 29.94
CA PRO A 738 52.69 -0.56 28.56
C PRO A 738 51.50 -0.99 27.68
N GLN A 739 51.53 -0.57 26.42
CA GLN A 739 50.52 -0.92 25.42
C GLN A 739 50.59 -2.41 25.06
N CYS A 740 49.43 -3.04 24.93
CA CYS A 740 49.26 -4.32 24.25
C CYS A 740 48.55 -4.04 22.90
N PRO A 741 48.83 -4.77 21.80
CA PRO A 741 48.21 -4.48 20.50
C PRO A 741 46.68 -4.60 20.51
N GLU A 742 45.99 -3.75 19.74
CA GLU A 742 44.56 -3.43 19.88
C GLU A 742 43.56 -4.59 19.72
N ASN A 743 43.99 -5.76 19.26
CA ASN A 743 43.11 -6.89 18.89
C ASN A 743 43.15 -8.11 19.84
N GLN A 744 43.75 -8.01 21.04
CA GLN A 744 43.81 -9.13 21.99
C GLN A 744 43.49 -8.72 23.44
N ARG A 745 42.56 -9.46 24.07
CA ARG A 745 42.39 -9.50 25.53
C ARG A 745 42.63 -10.92 26.02
N LEU A 746 43.44 -11.07 27.06
CA LEU A 746 43.66 -12.32 27.77
C LEU A 746 42.43 -12.62 28.66
N ASP A 747 42.00 -13.88 28.68
CA ASP A 747 41.01 -14.35 29.65
C ASP A 747 41.69 -14.74 30.98
N LYS A 748 40.87 -15.21 31.94
CA LYS A 748 41.30 -15.59 33.29
C LYS A 748 42.33 -16.74 33.32
N HIS A 749 42.62 -17.37 32.17
CA HIS A 749 43.50 -18.54 32.02
C HIS A 749 44.59 -18.34 30.95
N GLY A 750 44.75 -17.11 30.44
CA GLY A 750 45.84 -16.76 29.51
C GLY A 750 45.68 -17.27 28.08
N ILE A 751 44.48 -17.71 27.68
CA ILE A 751 44.26 -18.25 26.33
C ILE A 751 43.89 -17.11 25.38
N CYS A 752 44.71 -16.90 24.35
CA CYS A 752 44.43 -15.92 23.32
C CYS A 752 43.32 -16.40 22.37
N ARG A 753 42.11 -15.85 22.51
CA ARG A 753 41.02 -16.03 21.53
C ARG A 753 40.98 -14.84 20.58
N SER A 754 40.84 -15.13 19.29
CA SER A 754 40.46 -14.12 18.29
C SER A 754 39.12 -13.51 18.68
N VAL A 755 39.12 -12.22 18.99
CA VAL A 755 37.90 -11.44 19.16
C VAL A 755 37.36 -11.20 17.75
N LYS A 756 36.31 -11.92 17.36
CA LYS A 756 35.48 -11.50 16.21
C LYS A 756 35.03 -10.08 16.49
N MET A 757 35.39 -9.13 15.62
CA MET A 757 34.77 -7.80 15.65
C MET A 757 33.25 -8.01 15.54
N ALA A 758 32.50 -7.47 16.50
CA ALA A 758 31.05 -7.54 16.49
C ALA A 758 30.56 -6.78 15.25
N MET A 759 29.81 -7.45 14.37
CA MET A 759 29.26 -6.81 13.18
C MET A 759 28.24 -5.76 13.61
N LEU A 760 28.00 -4.72 12.79
CA LEU A 760 27.02 -3.67 13.05
C LEU A 760 25.67 -4.24 13.49
N LYS A 761 25.24 -5.35 12.89
CA LYS A 761 24.01 -6.06 13.27
C LYS A 761 24.02 -6.51 14.73
N ASP A 762 25.11 -7.09 15.21
CA ASP A 762 25.24 -7.62 16.58
C ASP A 762 25.40 -6.48 17.60
N GLN A 763 25.97 -5.35 17.19
CA GLN A 763 26.06 -4.13 18.01
C GLN A 763 24.71 -3.40 18.11
N LEU A 764 23.94 -3.37 17.02
CA LEU A 764 22.63 -2.70 16.93
C LEU A 764 21.49 -3.54 17.54
N LEU A 765 21.55 -4.87 17.43
CA LEU A 765 20.45 -5.79 17.75
C LEU A 765 20.89 -6.89 18.71
N THR A 766 20.30 -6.90 19.92
CA THR A 766 20.40 -8.07 20.80
C THR A 766 19.47 -9.17 20.29
N THR A 767 20.03 -10.30 19.84
CA THR A 767 19.23 -11.45 19.42
C THR A 767 18.58 -12.11 20.63
N VAL A 768 17.27 -11.87 20.80
CA VAL A 768 16.46 -12.55 21.82
C VAL A 768 16.24 -14.02 21.44
N THR A 769 16.08 -14.30 20.14
CA THR A 769 15.67 -15.60 19.58
C THR A 769 15.70 -15.53 18.04
N GLU A 770 15.87 -16.66 17.36
CA GLU A 770 16.09 -16.74 15.89
C GLU A 770 14.83 -16.45 15.04
N SER A 771 14.99 -15.93 13.82
CA SER A 771 13.87 -15.64 12.93
C SER A 771 13.29 -16.90 12.26
N VAL A 772 11.95 -16.97 12.16
CA VAL A 772 11.24 -18.05 11.46
C VAL A 772 11.22 -17.77 9.96
N SER A 773 11.53 -18.78 9.15
CA SER A 773 11.73 -18.64 7.70
C SER A 773 10.45 -18.70 6.85
N THR A 774 9.33 -19.18 7.39
CA THR A 774 8.08 -19.51 6.68
C THR A 774 6.87 -18.72 7.20
N GLY A 775 6.09 -18.10 6.30
CA GLY A 775 4.81 -17.46 6.61
C GLY A 775 3.59 -18.39 6.49
N ARG A 776 2.53 -18.13 7.27
CA ARG A 776 1.29 -18.95 7.30
C ARG A 776 0.41 -18.86 6.04
N ASN A 777 0.53 -17.79 5.27
CA ASN A 777 -0.33 -17.48 4.11
C ASN A 777 0.49 -17.47 2.81
N LYS A 778 1.44 -18.39 2.66
CA LYS A 778 2.42 -18.41 1.58
C LYS A 778 1.76 -18.79 0.25
N ILE A 779 2.02 -18.00 -0.81
CA ILE A 779 1.54 -18.26 -2.17
C ILE A 779 2.74 -18.55 -3.09
N THR A 780 2.60 -19.56 -3.95
CA THR A 780 3.50 -19.74 -5.10
C THR A 780 2.77 -19.39 -6.40
N VAL A 781 3.40 -18.60 -7.25
CA VAL A 781 2.94 -18.31 -8.62
C VAL A 781 3.93 -18.96 -9.60
N VAL A 782 3.44 -19.89 -10.42
CA VAL A 782 4.22 -20.56 -11.46
C VAL A 782 3.95 -19.89 -12.81
N GLY A 783 5.03 -19.45 -13.46
CA GLY A 783 5.05 -18.63 -14.66
C GLY A 783 5.15 -17.13 -14.32
N VAL A 784 6.17 -16.43 -14.85
CA VAL A 784 6.29 -14.96 -14.81
C VAL A 784 5.97 -14.33 -16.17
N GLY A 785 4.94 -14.86 -16.83
CA GLY A 785 4.29 -14.20 -17.97
C GLY A 785 3.45 -12.99 -17.53
N GLN A 786 2.80 -12.31 -18.49
CA GLN A 786 1.94 -11.15 -18.18
C GLN A 786 0.83 -11.49 -17.16
N VAL A 787 0.20 -12.66 -17.30
CA VAL A 787 -0.82 -13.16 -16.36
C VAL A 787 -0.22 -13.43 -14.98
N GLY A 788 0.91 -14.15 -14.89
CA GLY A 788 1.57 -14.45 -13.62
C GLY A 788 2.03 -13.20 -12.87
N MET A 789 2.59 -12.22 -13.58
CA MET A 789 2.98 -10.93 -12.99
C MET A 789 1.76 -10.10 -12.57
N ALA A 790 0.68 -10.08 -13.34
CA ALA A 790 -0.57 -9.43 -12.93
C ALA A 790 -1.18 -10.10 -11.68
N CYS A 791 -1.13 -11.43 -11.57
CA CYS A 791 -1.55 -12.16 -10.37
C CYS A 791 -0.67 -11.80 -9.16
N ALA A 792 0.65 -11.90 -9.29
CA ALA A 792 1.60 -11.59 -8.21
C ALA A 792 1.46 -10.13 -7.74
N PHE A 793 1.39 -9.18 -8.68
CA PHE A 793 1.18 -7.76 -8.38
C PHE A 793 -0.15 -7.56 -7.63
N SER A 794 -1.27 -8.08 -8.15
CA SER A 794 -2.60 -7.93 -7.55
C SER A 794 -2.71 -8.60 -6.17
N ILE A 795 -1.94 -9.66 -5.90
CA ILE A 795 -1.85 -10.31 -4.59
C ILE A 795 -1.10 -9.43 -3.57
N LEU A 796 0.00 -8.81 -3.99
CA LEU A 796 0.82 -7.93 -3.16
C LEU A 796 0.11 -6.61 -2.84
N THR A 797 -0.54 -5.99 -3.83
CA THR A 797 -1.28 -4.72 -3.65
C THR A 797 -2.54 -4.88 -2.82
N ASN A 798 -3.31 -5.95 -3.00
CA ASN A 798 -4.48 -6.25 -2.17
C ASN A 798 -4.11 -6.88 -0.82
N HIS A 799 -2.82 -7.02 -0.52
CA HIS A 799 -2.25 -7.54 0.73
C HIS A 799 -2.79 -8.93 1.12
N VAL A 800 -3.00 -9.79 0.11
CA VAL A 800 -3.58 -11.13 0.22
C VAL A 800 -2.62 -12.09 0.93
N SER A 801 -1.32 -11.96 0.68
CA SER A 801 -0.26 -12.79 1.27
C SER A 801 0.86 -11.94 1.90
N SER A 802 1.57 -12.50 2.87
CA SER A 802 2.83 -11.99 3.41
C SER A 802 4.08 -12.65 2.82
N GLU A 803 3.94 -13.74 2.05
CA GLU A 803 5.06 -14.42 1.39
C GLU A 803 4.67 -14.92 -0.01
N VAL A 804 5.28 -14.35 -1.05
CA VAL A 804 5.03 -14.69 -2.46
C VAL A 804 6.30 -15.27 -3.09
N ILE A 805 6.16 -16.49 -3.63
CA ILE A 805 7.22 -17.21 -4.35
C ILE A 805 6.91 -17.19 -5.85
N LEU A 806 7.88 -16.80 -6.68
CA LEU A 806 7.79 -16.89 -8.13
C LEU A 806 8.62 -18.08 -8.63
N ILE A 807 8.06 -18.89 -9.52
CA ILE A 807 8.77 -19.99 -10.20
C ILE A 807 8.59 -19.87 -11.71
N ASP A 808 9.69 -19.93 -12.45
CA ASP A 808 9.71 -19.98 -13.91
C ASP A 808 11.01 -20.68 -14.36
N VAL A 809 11.11 -21.07 -15.63
CA VAL A 809 12.32 -21.65 -16.22
C VAL A 809 13.29 -20.57 -16.72
N MET A 810 12.82 -19.35 -17.00
CA MET A 810 13.62 -18.23 -17.49
C MET A 810 14.35 -17.51 -16.34
N VAL A 811 15.52 -18.03 -15.93
CA VAL A 811 16.34 -17.57 -14.79
C VAL A 811 16.46 -16.03 -14.70
N ASP A 812 16.95 -15.37 -15.75
CA ASP A 812 17.25 -13.94 -15.70
C ASP A 812 15.97 -13.09 -15.63
N LYS A 813 14.94 -13.43 -16.41
CA LYS A 813 13.63 -12.78 -16.35
C LYS A 813 13.00 -12.94 -14.97
N LEU A 814 13.00 -14.17 -14.43
CA LEU A 814 12.50 -14.49 -13.10
C LEU A 814 13.19 -13.66 -12.01
N LYS A 815 14.52 -13.56 -12.06
CA LYS A 815 15.31 -12.74 -11.14
C LYS A 815 15.00 -11.25 -11.30
N GLY A 816 14.81 -10.78 -12.54
CA GLY A 816 14.46 -9.39 -12.85
C GLY A 816 13.09 -8.98 -12.33
N GLU A 817 12.06 -9.78 -12.55
CA GLU A 817 10.70 -9.51 -12.06
C GLU A 817 10.60 -9.60 -10.52
N MET A 818 11.29 -10.56 -9.90
CA MET A 818 11.39 -10.65 -8.44
C MET A 818 11.99 -9.36 -7.84
N LEU A 819 13.11 -8.88 -8.41
CA LEU A 819 13.82 -7.70 -7.93
C LEU A 819 12.98 -6.41 -8.09
N ASP A 820 12.27 -6.24 -9.21
CA ASP A 820 11.38 -5.07 -9.43
C ASP A 820 10.26 -5.03 -8.36
N LEU A 821 9.58 -6.16 -8.09
CA LEU A 821 8.59 -6.24 -7.01
C LEU A 821 9.22 -6.01 -5.61
N GLN A 822 10.44 -6.50 -5.37
CA GLN A 822 11.17 -6.25 -4.12
C GLN A 822 11.50 -4.76 -3.93
N HIS A 823 11.91 -4.05 -4.97
CA HIS A 823 12.17 -2.60 -4.90
C HIS A 823 10.89 -1.79 -4.67
N GLY A 824 9.74 -2.25 -5.18
CA GLY A 824 8.42 -1.71 -4.84
C GLY A 824 7.93 -2.02 -3.42
N SER A 825 8.62 -2.91 -2.67
CA SER A 825 8.11 -3.43 -1.39
C SER A 825 8.11 -2.44 -0.23
N ALA A 826 8.77 -1.28 -0.36
CA ALA A 826 8.65 -0.17 0.59
C ALA A 826 7.18 0.33 0.71
N PHE A 827 6.40 0.17 -0.36
CA PHE A 827 4.98 0.55 -0.40
C PHE A 827 4.02 -0.66 -0.36
N MET A 828 4.54 -1.83 -0.01
CA MET A 828 3.77 -3.04 0.29
C MET A 828 3.82 -3.30 1.79
N LYS A 829 2.90 -4.10 2.35
CA LYS A 829 2.89 -4.43 3.80
C LYS A 829 3.98 -5.44 4.20
N ASN A 830 5.25 -5.10 3.93
CA ASN A 830 6.45 -5.90 4.22
C ASN A 830 6.39 -7.35 3.74
N ALA A 831 5.75 -7.62 2.58
CA ALA A 831 5.72 -8.96 2.02
C ALA A 831 7.15 -9.46 1.69
N LYS A 832 7.41 -10.73 2.02
CA LYS A 832 8.61 -11.45 1.59
C LYS A 832 8.37 -11.95 0.18
N ILE A 833 9.25 -11.56 -0.75
CA ILE A 833 9.19 -11.98 -2.15
C ILE A 833 10.44 -12.78 -2.43
N SER A 834 10.33 -13.93 -3.08
CA SER A 834 11.48 -14.78 -3.45
C SER A 834 11.20 -15.50 -4.76
N ALA A 835 12.24 -15.93 -5.46
CA ALA A 835 12.09 -16.60 -6.74
C ALA A 835 13.20 -17.64 -6.97
N SER A 836 12.85 -18.74 -7.65
CA SER A 836 13.79 -19.80 -8.03
C SER A 836 13.26 -20.62 -9.21
N THR A 837 14.15 -21.26 -9.96
CA THR A 837 13.81 -22.33 -10.90
C THR A 837 13.51 -23.64 -10.18
N ASP A 838 14.07 -23.86 -8.99
CA ASP A 838 13.85 -25.05 -8.16
C ASP A 838 12.55 -24.92 -7.34
N TYR A 839 11.70 -25.93 -7.43
CA TYR A 839 10.43 -26.01 -6.70
C TYR A 839 10.60 -26.16 -5.18
N ALA A 840 11.78 -26.49 -4.65
CA ALA A 840 11.99 -26.58 -3.20
C ALA A 840 11.63 -25.28 -2.46
N VAL A 841 11.78 -24.10 -3.08
CA VAL A 841 11.38 -22.82 -2.45
C VAL A 841 9.87 -22.66 -2.32
N SER A 842 9.06 -23.47 -3.02
CA SER A 842 7.60 -23.50 -2.88
C SER A 842 7.12 -24.22 -1.63
N ALA A 843 8.00 -24.87 -0.85
CA ALA A 843 7.59 -25.72 0.27
C ALA A 843 6.68 -25.01 1.29
N ASN A 844 5.66 -25.72 1.76
CA ASN A 844 4.62 -25.23 2.67
C ASN A 844 3.81 -24.02 2.14
N SER A 845 3.63 -23.90 0.82
CA SER A 845 2.67 -22.96 0.24
C SER A 845 1.23 -23.43 0.50
N SER A 846 0.37 -22.51 0.93
CA SER A 846 -1.06 -22.74 1.15
C SER A 846 -1.85 -22.72 -0.17
N LEU A 847 -1.36 -21.96 -1.16
CA LEU A 847 -1.96 -21.82 -2.49
C LEU A 847 -0.86 -21.80 -3.56
N CYS A 848 -0.98 -22.66 -4.57
CA CYS A 848 -0.11 -22.68 -5.73
C CYS A 848 -0.92 -22.32 -6.99
N ILE A 849 -0.60 -21.16 -7.56
CA ILE A 849 -1.28 -20.59 -8.73
C ILE A 849 -0.47 -20.94 -9.98
N VAL A 850 -1.07 -21.66 -10.93
CA VAL A 850 -0.39 -22.12 -12.15
C VAL A 850 -0.84 -21.28 -13.34
N THR A 851 0.06 -20.41 -13.82
CA THR A 851 -0.14 -19.55 -15.00
C THR A 851 0.77 -19.92 -16.18
N ALA A 852 1.72 -20.84 -15.95
CA ALA A 852 2.64 -21.34 -16.95
C ALA A 852 1.91 -22.22 -17.98
N GLY A 853 2.11 -21.92 -19.27
CA GLY A 853 1.54 -22.67 -20.37
C GLY A 853 2.03 -22.13 -21.72
N ALA A 854 2.00 -22.98 -22.74
CA ALA A 854 2.16 -22.60 -24.12
C ALA A 854 0.96 -21.78 -24.61
N ARG A 855 1.24 -20.82 -25.50
CA ARG A 855 0.23 -20.21 -26.37
C ARG A 855 -0.03 -21.12 -27.58
N GLN A 856 -1.25 -21.05 -28.11
CA GLN A 856 -1.60 -21.66 -29.39
C GLN A 856 -0.74 -21.04 -30.50
N ARG A 857 -0.24 -21.87 -31.40
CA ARG A 857 0.41 -21.44 -32.64
C ARG A 857 -0.63 -21.30 -33.75
N GLU A 858 -0.34 -20.48 -34.75
CA GLU A 858 -1.18 -20.37 -35.94
C GLU A 858 -1.27 -21.74 -36.64
N GLY A 859 -2.49 -22.17 -36.98
CA GLY A 859 -2.77 -23.50 -37.52
C GLY A 859 -2.72 -24.67 -36.51
N GLU A 860 -2.44 -24.45 -35.23
CA GLU A 860 -2.41 -25.52 -34.21
C GLU A 860 -3.81 -25.92 -33.75
N THR A 861 -4.09 -27.22 -33.71
CA THR A 861 -5.37 -27.75 -33.21
C THR A 861 -5.48 -27.60 -31.69
N ARG A 862 -6.71 -27.42 -31.18
CA ARG A 862 -6.98 -27.32 -29.74
C ARG A 862 -6.40 -28.50 -28.95
N LEU A 863 -6.53 -29.73 -29.48
CA LEU A 863 -5.98 -30.95 -28.85
C LEU A 863 -4.45 -30.92 -28.74
N ASN A 864 -3.74 -30.48 -29.78
CA ASN A 864 -2.28 -30.38 -29.76
C ASN A 864 -1.78 -29.36 -28.72
N LEU A 865 -2.48 -28.23 -28.58
CA LEU A 865 -2.21 -27.26 -27.53
C LEU A 865 -2.42 -27.85 -26.14
N VAL A 866 -3.54 -28.57 -25.90
CA VAL A 866 -3.81 -29.20 -24.61
C VAL A 866 -2.75 -30.26 -24.29
N GLN A 867 -2.33 -31.08 -25.26
CA GLN A 867 -1.28 -32.08 -25.03
C GLN A 867 0.05 -31.42 -24.65
N ARG A 868 0.48 -30.35 -25.35
CA ARG A 868 1.69 -29.59 -24.98
C ARG A 868 1.62 -29.01 -23.57
N ASN A 869 0.46 -28.47 -23.17
CA ASN A 869 0.25 -27.96 -21.81
C ASN A 869 0.17 -29.08 -20.77
N THR A 870 -0.34 -30.25 -21.15
CA THR A 870 -0.34 -31.47 -20.33
C THR A 870 1.09 -31.94 -20.07
N ASP A 871 1.94 -31.97 -21.08
CA ASP A 871 3.36 -32.35 -20.95
C ASP A 871 4.16 -31.33 -20.12
N ILE A 872 3.85 -30.03 -20.23
CA ILE A 872 4.36 -29.00 -19.30
C ILE A 872 3.90 -29.30 -17.86
N PHE A 873 2.63 -29.62 -17.65
CA PHE A 873 2.06 -29.89 -16.32
C PHE A 873 2.68 -31.12 -15.65
N LYS A 874 3.11 -32.15 -16.41
CA LYS A 874 3.87 -33.30 -15.88
C LYS A 874 5.16 -32.89 -15.17
N GLY A 875 5.80 -31.80 -15.61
CA GLY A 875 6.98 -31.23 -14.96
C GLY A 875 6.67 -30.33 -13.75
N ILE A 876 5.49 -29.70 -13.72
CA ILE A 876 5.12 -28.69 -12.71
C ILE A 876 4.37 -29.31 -11.53
N ILE A 877 3.25 -29.99 -11.81
CA ILE A 877 2.25 -30.36 -10.80
C ILE A 877 2.82 -31.34 -9.75
N PRO A 878 3.54 -32.41 -10.10
CA PRO A 878 4.12 -33.32 -9.10
C PRO A 878 5.14 -32.65 -8.19
N GLN A 879 5.90 -31.67 -8.69
CA GLN A 879 6.88 -30.93 -7.87
C GLN A 879 6.18 -30.03 -6.84
N LEU A 880 5.10 -29.34 -7.22
CA LEU A 880 4.32 -28.51 -6.29
C LEU A 880 3.73 -29.36 -5.15
N VAL A 881 3.15 -30.52 -5.47
CA VAL A 881 2.56 -31.41 -4.45
C VAL A 881 3.63 -32.04 -3.57
N LYS A 882 4.80 -32.42 -4.14
CA LYS A 882 5.94 -32.95 -3.39
C LYS A 882 6.39 -32.02 -2.26
N TYR A 883 6.48 -30.71 -2.53
CA TYR A 883 6.95 -29.72 -1.55
C TYR A 883 5.82 -29.09 -0.72
N SER A 884 4.58 -29.12 -1.21
CA SER A 884 3.40 -28.56 -0.53
C SER A 884 2.19 -29.51 -0.63
N PRO A 885 2.19 -30.65 0.08
CA PRO A 885 1.13 -31.66 -0.03
C PRO A 885 -0.24 -31.16 0.48
N ASN A 886 -0.23 -30.13 1.34
CA ASN A 886 -1.44 -29.50 1.89
C ASN A 886 -1.95 -28.32 1.04
N THR A 887 -1.29 -27.97 -0.06
CA THR A 887 -1.68 -26.82 -0.91
C THR A 887 -3.05 -27.00 -1.58
N ILE A 888 -3.61 -25.88 -2.01
CA ILE A 888 -4.64 -25.81 -3.06
C ILE A 888 -3.97 -25.42 -4.38
N LEU A 889 -4.32 -26.12 -5.46
CA LEU A 889 -3.93 -25.75 -6.82
C LEU A 889 -5.00 -24.83 -7.42
N LEU A 890 -4.60 -23.62 -7.84
CA LEU A 890 -5.43 -22.70 -8.62
C LEU A 890 -4.87 -22.59 -10.04
N ILE A 891 -5.54 -23.26 -10.98
CA ILE A 891 -5.12 -23.32 -12.38
C ILE A 891 -5.70 -22.11 -13.13
N VAL A 892 -4.83 -21.41 -13.87
CA VAL A 892 -5.16 -20.22 -14.69
C VAL A 892 -4.69 -20.42 -16.13
N SER A 893 -3.73 -21.31 -16.37
CA SER A 893 -3.28 -21.72 -17.70
C SER A 893 -4.44 -22.24 -18.54
N ASN A 894 -4.52 -21.85 -19.82
CA ASN A 894 -5.61 -22.21 -20.71
C ASN A 894 -5.30 -23.41 -21.63
N PRO A 895 -6.30 -24.22 -22.02
CA PRO A 895 -7.73 -24.13 -21.63
C PRO A 895 -7.96 -24.60 -20.18
N VAL A 896 -8.50 -23.71 -19.35
CA VAL A 896 -8.42 -23.85 -17.88
C VAL A 896 -9.19 -25.04 -17.35
N ASP A 897 -10.40 -25.33 -17.85
CA ASP A 897 -11.21 -26.45 -17.37
C ASP A 897 -10.50 -27.80 -17.58
N ILE A 898 -9.96 -28.01 -18.79
CA ILE A 898 -9.24 -29.24 -19.14
C ILE A 898 -7.89 -29.32 -18.40
N LEU A 899 -7.17 -28.21 -18.25
CA LEU A 899 -5.91 -28.20 -17.48
C LEU A 899 -6.13 -28.34 -15.97
N THR A 900 -7.32 -28.02 -15.46
CA THR A 900 -7.72 -28.32 -14.07
C THR A 900 -7.94 -29.82 -13.88
N TYR A 901 -8.62 -30.49 -14.82
CA TYR A 901 -8.70 -31.95 -14.84
C TYR A 901 -7.32 -32.62 -14.91
N VAL A 902 -6.43 -32.13 -15.79
CA VAL A 902 -5.06 -32.63 -15.90
C VAL A 902 -4.27 -32.43 -14.61
N ALA A 903 -4.36 -31.25 -13.99
CA ALA A 903 -3.73 -30.98 -12.69
C ALA A 903 -4.29 -31.89 -11.59
N TRP A 904 -5.58 -32.18 -11.60
CA TRP A 904 -6.21 -33.10 -10.64
C TRP A 904 -5.63 -34.52 -10.78
N LYS A 905 -5.64 -35.08 -12.00
CA LYS A 905 -5.08 -36.42 -12.26
C LYS A 905 -3.57 -36.52 -11.97
N LEU A 906 -2.78 -35.48 -12.27
CA LEU A 906 -1.33 -35.46 -12.02
C LEU A 906 -0.95 -35.18 -10.55
N SER A 907 -1.83 -34.52 -9.79
CA SER A 907 -1.54 -34.13 -8.40
C SER A 907 -1.88 -35.21 -7.37
N GLY A 908 -2.90 -36.04 -7.65
CA GLY A 908 -3.46 -36.96 -6.66
C GLY A 908 -4.16 -36.25 -5.49
N LEU A 909 -4.36 -34.93 -5.57
CA LEU A 909 -5.07 -34.16 -4.56
C LEU A 909 -6.59 -34.43 -4.62
N PRO A 910 -7.32 -34.29 -3.50
CA PRO A 910 -8.77 -34.43 -3.51
C PRO A 910 -9.40 -33.26 -4.30
N LYS A 911 -10.54 -33.54 -4.97
CA LYS A 911 -11.15 -32.63 -5.95
C LYS A 911 -11.43 -31.22 -5.44
N ASN A 912 -11.70 -31.04 -4.14
CA ASN A 912 -11.91 -29.72 -3.53
C ASN A 912 -10.65 -28.82 -3.55
N ARG A 913 -9.45 -29.40 -3.56
CA ARG A 913 -8.17 -28.68 -3.54
C ARG A 913 -7.56 -28.44 -4.93
N VAL A 914 -8.30 -28.73 -6.01
CA VAL A 914 -7.87 -28.45 -7.39
C VAL A 914 -8.96 -27.65 -8.10
N ILE A 915 -8.67 -26.38 -8.35
CA ILE A 915 -9.65 -25.37 -8.77
C ILE A 915 -9.12 -24.68 -10.02
N GLY A 916 -9.96 -24.51 -11.05
CA GLY A 916 -9.64 -23.64 -12.18
C GLY A 916 -10.25 -22.25 -12.00
N SER A 917 -9.58 -21.20 -12.47
CA SER A 917 -10.13 -19.83 -12.39
C SER A 917 -11.49 -19.69 -13.08
N GLY A 918 -11.74 -20.53 -14.10
CA GLY A 918 -13.06 -20.73 -14.70
C GLY A 918 -13.72 -19.45 -15.20
N THR A 919 -15.05 -19.46 -15.19
CA THR A 919 -15.90 -18.35 -15.64
C THR A 919 -16.04 -17.20 -14.61
N ASN A 920 -15.18 -17.10 -13.60
CA ASN A 920 -15.23 -16.01 -12.61
C ASN A 920 -14.95 -14.65 -13.27
N LEU A 921 -14.05 -14.64 -14.26
CA LEU A 921 -13.78 -13.45 -15.07
C LEU A 921 -14.92 -13.15 -16.05
N ASP A 922 -15.50 -14.17 -16.68
CA ASP A 922 -16.59 -13.98 -17.65
C ASP A 922 -17.88 -13.53 -16.96
N SER A 923 -18.14 -14.01 -15.74
CA SER A 923 -19.17 -13.47 -14.85
C SER A 923 -18.90 -12.01 -14.46
N ALA A 924 -17.64 -11.61 -14.25
CA ALA A 924 -17.30 -10.21 -13.98
C ALA A 924 -17.51 -9.31 -15.23
N ARG A 925 -17.12 -9.78 -16.43
CA ARG A 925 -17.40 -9.13 -17.72
C ARG A 925 -18.91 -8.99 -17.96
N PHE A 926 -19.66 -10.07 -17.77
CA PHE A 926 -21.11 -10.07 -17.95
C PHE A 926 -21.79 -9.05 -17.04
N ARG A 927 -21.43 -9.04 -15.75
CA ARG A 927 -21.92 -8.05 -14.78
C ARG A 927 -21.51 -6.62 -15.13
N PHE A 928 -20.31 -6.42 -15.69
CA PHE A 928 -19.90 -5.11 -16.22
C PHE A 928 -20.77 -4.68 -17.41
N LEU A 929 -21.00 -5.54 -18.40
CA LEU A 929 -21.82 -5.19 -19.58
C LEU A 929 -23.30 -4.96 -19.21
N LEU A 930 -23.88 -5.80 -18.32
CA LEU A 930 -25.20 -5.55 -17.70
C LEU A 930 -25.23 -4.17 -17.01
N SER A 931 -24.17 -3.79 -16.31
CA SER A 931 -24.06 -2.51 -15.60
C SER A 931 -24.04 -1.30 -16.54
N GLN A 932 -23.40 -1.43 -17.72
CA GLN A 932 -23.40 -0.38 -18.74
C GLN A 932 -24.79 -0.20 -19.34
N LYS A 933 -25.48 -1.30 -19.71
CA LYS A 933 -26.82 -1.25 -20.29
C LYS A 933 -27.89 -0.72 -19.30
N LEU A 934 -27.76 -1.04 -18.01
CA LEU A 934 -28.67 -0.58 -16.96
C LEU A 934 -28.28 0.77 -16.31
N ASN A 935 -27.08 1.29 -16.57
CA ASN A 935 -26.50 2.43 -15.87
C ASN A 935 -26.51 2.31 -14.33
N VAL A 936 -26.10 1.13 -13.84
CA VAL A 936 -25.99 0.79 -12.41
C VAL A 936 -24.54 0.34 -12.12
N ALA A 937 -24.11 0.28 -10.86
CA ALA A 937 -22.76 -0.23 -10.53
C ALA A 937 -22.66 -1.76 -10.76
N PRO A 938 -21.57 -2.29 -11.37
CA PRO A 938 -21.36 -3.73 -11.56
C PRO A 938 -21.50 -4.60 -10.31
N THR A 939 -21.20 -4.05 -9.13
CA THR A 939 -21.39 -4.71 -7.83
C THR A 939 -22.84 -5.05 -7.51
N SER A 940 -23.78 -4.23 -8.01
CA SER A 940 -25.23 -4.32 -7.76
C SER A 940 -25.99 -5.01 -8.90
N CYS A 941 -25.33 -5.28 -10.03
CA CYS A 941 -25.82 -6.19 -11.06
C CYS A 941 -25.36 -7.61 -10.72
N HIS A 942 -26.30 -8.55 -10.71
CA HIS A 942 -26.04 -9.96 -10.41
C HIS A 942 -26.39 -10.82 -11.63
N GLY A 943 -25.44 -11.65 -12.06
CA GLY A 943 -25.56 -12.55 -13.20
C GLY A 943 -24.38 -13.50 -13.21
N TRP A 944 -24.58 -14.71 -13.73
CA TRP A 944 -23.60 -15.78 -13.71
C TRP A 944 -23.39 -16.33 -15.12
N ILE A 945 -22.11 -16.51 -15.48
CA ILE A 945 -21.69 -17.34 -16.60
C ILE A 945 -21.18 -18.65 -16.01
N ILE A 946 -21.63 -19.80 -16.51
CA ILE A 946 -21.23 -21.15 -16.05
C ILE A 946 -20.77 -22.01 -17.24
N GLY A 947 -20.34 -23.26 -16.99
CA GLY A 947 -19.85 -24.15 -18.04
C GLY A 947 -18.37 -23.94 -18.37
N GLU A 948 -17.99 -24.09 -19.64
CA GLU A 948 -16.63 -23.84 -20.12
C GLU A 948 -16.23 -22.36 -19.95
N HIS A 949 -14.98 -22.09 -19.55
CA HIS A 949 -14.35 -20.79 -19.80
C HIS A 949 -13.96 -20.69 -21.29
N GLY A 950 -14.91 -20.27 -22.12
CA GLY A 950 -14.71 -20.15 -23.56
C GLY A 950 -16.02 -20.04 -24.35
N ASP A 951 -15.97 -20.51 -25.59
CA ASP A 951 -17.03 -20.32 -26.59
C ASP A 951 -18.34 -21.05 -26.22
N THR A 952 -18.30 -22.14 -25.43
CA THR A 952 -19.50 -22.86 -24.95
C THR A 952 -19.94 -22.46 -23.54
N SER A 953 -19.50 -21.30 -23.06
CA SER A 953 -19.98 -20.72 -21.80
C SER A 953 -21.49 -20.46 -21.81
N VAL A 954 -22.15 -20.63 -20.67
CA VAL A 954 -23.62 -20.58 -20.53
C VAL A 954 -24.05 -19.38 -19.66
N PRO A 955 -24.80 -18.40 -20.19
CA PRO A 955 -25.36 -17.31 -19.41
C PRO A 955 -26.64 -17.74 -18.69
N VAL A 956 -26.65 -17.66 -17.36
CA VAL A 956 -27.82 -18.05 -16.54
C VAL A 956 -28.81 -16.90 -16.43
N TRP A 957 -29.52 -16.61 -17.53
CA TRP A 957 -30.52 -15.54 -17.65
C TRP A 957 -31.63 -15.64 -16.59
N SER A 958 -32.01 -16.86 -16.21
CA SER A 958 -32.99 -17.14 -15.15
C SER A 958 -32.61 -16.57 -13.77
N GLY A 959 -31.31 -16.34 -13.54
CA GLY A 959 -30.76 -15.78 -12.30
C GLY A 959 -30.37 -14.30 -12.37
N VAL A 960 -30.46 -13.64 -13.53
CA VAL A 960 -30.00 -12.25 -13.69
C VAL A 960 -30.94 -11.29 -12.99
N ASN A 961 -30.41 -10.47 -12.08
CA ASN A 961 -31.20 -9.57 -11.24
C ASN A 961 -30.43 -8.31 -10.81
N VAL A 962 -31.18 -7.28 -10.43
CA VAL A 962 -30.69 -6.10 -9.69
C VAL A 962 -31.53 -5.97 -8.41
N ALA A 963 -30.86 -5.88 -7.26
CA ALA A 963 -31.50 -5.82 -5.95
C ALA A 963 -32.57 -6.92 -5.70
N GLY A 964 -32.39 -8.11 -6.28
CA GLY A 964 -33.32 -9.24 -6.18
C GLY A 964 -34.47 -9.25 -7.21
N VAL A 965 -34.70 -8.16 -7.95
CA VAL A 965 -35.69 -8.12 -9.05
C VAL A 965 -35.07 -8.80 -10.27
N ARG A 966 -35.62 -9.95 -10.67
CA ARG A 966 -35.12 -10.73 -11.81
C ARG A 966 -35.52 -10.06 -13.12
N LEU A 967 -34.57 -9.92 -14.06
CA LEU A 967 -34.86 -9.34 -15.38
C LEU A 967 -35.91 -10.15 -16.14
N ARG A 968 -35.92 -11.47 -15.96
CA ARG A 968 -36.89 -12.36 -16.59
C ARG A 968 -38.33 -12.19 -16.11
N ASP A 969 -38.53 -11.64 -14.91
CA ASP A 969 -39.87 -11.30 -14.40
C ASP A 969 -40.41 -9.99 -15.04
N LEU A 970 -39.54 -9.21 -15.70
CA LEU A 970 -39.88 -7.98 -16.42
C LEU A 970 -39.96 -8.20 -17.94
N ASN A 971 -39.08 -9.04 -18.48
CA ASN A 971 -39.03 -9.47 -19.88
C ASN A 971 -38.87 -11.00 -19.93
N GLU A 972 -39.97 -11.72 -20.16
CA GLU A 972 -39.99 -13.19 -20.21
C GLU A 972 -38.99 -13.77 -21.24
N TYR A 973 -38.76 -13.04 -22.32
CA TYR A 973 -37.91 -13.39 -23.46
C TYR A 973 -36.44 -13.01 -23.28
N VAL A 974 -36.05 -12.39 -22.15
CA VAL A 974 -34.68 -11.89 -21.93
C VAL A 974 -33.61 -12.95 -22.25
N GLY A 975 -32.66 -12.58 -23.11
CA GLY A 975 -31.58 -13.49 -23.51
C GLY A 975 -31.95 -14.53 -24.56
N THR A 976 -33.16 -14.52 -25.10
CA THR A 976 -33.59 -15.33 -26.26
C THR A 976 -33.56 -14.51 -27.55
N ASP A 977 -33.72 -15.15 -28.71
CA ASP A 977 -33.80 -14.45 -30.01
C ASP A 977 -35.13 -13.70 -30.22
N LYS A 978 -36.10 -13.81 -29.30
CA LYS A 978 -37.36 -13.05 -29.29
C LYS A 978 -37.25 -11.74 -28.49
N ASP A 979 -36.08 -11.48 -27.91
CA ASP A 979 -35.82 -10.33 -27.05
C ASP A 979 -35.62 -9.06 -27.87
N GLU A 980 -36.61 -8.16 -27.90
CA GLU A 980 -36.52 -6.88 -28.62
C GLU A 980 -35.36 -6.00 -28.12
N GLU A 981 -34.96 -6.15 -26.86
CA GLU A 981 -33.79 -5.47 -26.30
C GLU A 981 -32.46 -6.18 -26.59
N HIS A 982 -32.47 -7.37 -27.18
CA HIS A 982 -31.30 -8.15 -27.59
C HIS A 982 -30.28 -8.36 -26.44
N TRP A 983 -30.72 -8.79 -25.24
CA TRP A 983 -29.80 -9.06 -24.13
C TRP A 983 -28.84 -10.23 -24.43
N ASN A 984 -29.22 -11.17 -25.30
CA ASN A 984 -28.36 -12.26 -25.79
C ASN A 984 -27.02 -11.76 -26.36
N GLU A 985 -26.98 -10.57 -26.97
CA GLU A 985 -25.77 -9.96 -27.52
C GLU A 985 -24.70 -9.67 -26.46
N LEU A 986 -25.10 -9.43 -25.20
CA LEU A 986 -24.15 -9.20 -24.10
C LEU A 986 -23.32 -10.45 -23.81
N HIS A 987 -23.86 -11.66 -23.99
CA HIS A 987 -23.08 -12.90 -23.81
C HIS A 987 -22.10 -13.11 -24.97
N LYS A 988 -22.50 -12.80 -26.22
CA LYS A 988 -21.58 -12.79 -27.37
C LYS A 988 -20.44 -11.80 -27.16
N GLN A 989 -20.73 -10.62 -26.61
CA GLN A 989 -19.73 -9.64 -26.21
C GLN A 989 -18.77 -10.20 -25.14
N VAL A 990 -19.26 -10.88 -24.08
CA VAL A 990 -18.38 -11.51 -23.06
C VAL A 990 -17.35 -12.46 -23.69
N ILE A 991 -17.78 -13.31 -24.63
CA ILE A 991 -16.89 -14.22 -25.37
C ILE A 991 -15.91 -13.40 -26.23
N GLN A 992 -16.44 -12.44 -27.01
CA GLN A 992 -15.65 -11.66 -27.95
C GLN A 992 -14.63 -10.72 -27.29
N SER A 993 -14.91 -10.19 -26.09
CA SER A 993 -14.01 -9.30 -25.34
C SER A 993 -12.62 -9.91 -25.09
N ALA A 994 -12.51 -11.23 -24.95
CA ALA A 994 -11.21 -11.88 -24.82
C ALA A 994 -10.40 -11.78 -26.13
N TYR A 995 -11.04 -12.09 -27.27
CA TYR A 995 -10.44 -12.04 -28.59
C TYR A 995 -10.13 -10.60 -29.03
N GLU A 996 -11.00 -9.64 -28.70
CA GLU A 996 -10.82 -8.22 -29.01
C GLU A 996 -9.63 -7.61 -28.26
N VAL A 997 -9.55 -7.79 -26.93
CA VAL A 997 -8.37 -7.35 -26.15
C VAL A 997 -7.08 -8.00 -26.67
N ILE A 998 -7.11 -9.29 -27.03
CA ILE A 998 -5.94 -9.97 -27.62
C ILE A 998 -5.58 -9.39 -29.00
N LYS A 999 -6.56 -9.09 -29.85
CA LYS A 999 -6.35 -8.47 -31.17
C LYS A 999 -5.72 -7.08 -31.05
N LEU A 1000 -6.17 -6.28 -30.09
CA LEU A 1000 -5.76 -4.88 -29.94
C LEU A 1000 -4.42 -4.71 -29.19
N LYS A 1001 -4.10 -5.57 -28.19
CA LYS A 1001 -2.86 -5.45 -27.39
C LYS A 1001 -1.96 -6.70 -27.30
N GLY A 1002 -2.37 -7.83 -27.87
CA GLY A 1002 -1.58 -9.06 -27.99
C GLY A 1002 -1.62 -10.02 -26.78
N TYR A 1003 -2.38 -9.70 -25.72
CA TYR A 1003 -2.58 -10.54 -24.53
C TYR A 1003 -3.68 -9.99 -23.61
N THR A 1004 -4.22 -10.83 -22.73
CA THR A 1004 -4.96 -10.43 -21.52
C THR A 1004 -4.05 -10.50 -20.29
N SER A 1005 -4.29 -9.66 -19.28
CA SER A 1005 -3.48 -9.70 -18.04
C SER A 1005 -4.19 -9.14 -16.82
N TRP A 1006 -4.77 -7.94 -16.90
CA TRP A 1006 -5.19 -7.20 -15.72
C TRP A 1006 -6.45 -7.79 -15.10
N ALA A 1007 -7.44 -8.13 -15.94
CA ALA A 1007 -8.71 -8.63 -15.44
C ALA A 1007 -8.57 -9.97 -14.72
N ILE A 1008 -7.76 -10.87 -15.30
CA ILE A 1008 -7.50 -12.19 -14.74
C ILE A 1008 -6.63 -12.10 -13.48
N GLY A 1009 -5.64 -11.20 -13.42
CA GLY A 1009 -4.84 -10.98 -12.20
C GLY A 1009 -5.67 -10.51 -11.00
N LEU A 1010 -6.65 -9.64 -11.25
CA LEU A 1010 -7.62 -9.20 -10.24
C LEU A 1010 -8.58 -10.32 -9.80
N SER A 1011 -9.14 -11.06 -10.76
CA SER A 1011 -9.98 -12.24 -10.50
C SER A 1011 -9.24 -13.26 -9.61
N VAL A 1012 -8.01 -13.62 -9.98
CA VAL A 1012 -7.16 -14.56 -9.22
C VAL A 1012 -6.81 -14.03 -7.84
N SER A 1013 -6.53 -12.73 -7.68
CA SER A 1013 -6.30 -12.10 -6.37
C SER A 1013 -7.54 -12.20 -5.47
N GLN A 1014 -8.75 -12.06 -6.03
CA GLN A 1014 -9.99 -12.26 -5.28
C GLN A 1014 -10.19 -13.73 -4.87
N LEU A 1015 -10.00 -14.69 -5.77
CA LEU A 1015 -10.10 -16.13 -5.47
C LEU A 1015 -9.09 -16.54 -4.38
N ALA A 1016 -7.83 -16.11 -4.51
CA ALA A 1016 -6.80 -16.32 -3.50
C ALA A 1016 -7.16 -15.69 -2.15
N SER A 1017 -7.78 -14.50 -2.16
CA SER A 1017 -8.27 -13.85 -0.95
C SER A 1017 -9.47 -14.59 -0.32
N ALA A 1018 -10.34 -15.21 -1.11
CA ALA A 1018 -11.47 -15.98 -0.58
C ALA A 1018 -10.98 -17.26 0.12
N ILE A 1019 -10.05 -17.98 -0.54
CA ILE A 1019 -9.41 -19.19 -0.02
C ILE A 1019 -8.62 -18.90 1.26
N LEU A 1020 -7.61 -18.03 1.20
CA LEU A 1020 -6.70 -17.77 2.33
C LEU A 1020 -7.35 -17.02 3.50
N ARG A 1021 -8.50 -16.36 3.28
CA ARG A 1021 -9.30 -15.77 4.36
C ARG A 1021 -10.50 -16.64 4.73
N ASN A 1022 -10.65 -17.84 4.18
CA ASN A 1022 -11.76 -18.75 4.47
C ASN A 1022 -13.13 -18.02 4.46
N SER A 1023 -13.37 -17.17 3.45
CA SER A 1023 -14.47 -16.18 3.49
C SER A 1023 -15.83 -16.78 3.16
N ASN A 1024 -15.86 -18.03 2.68
CA ASN A 1024 -17.05 -18.73 2.20
C ASN A 1024 -17.84 -17.90 1.18
N GLN A 1025 -17.11 -17.18 0.32
CA GLN A 1025 -17.69 -16.45 -0.81
C GLN A 1025 -17.95 -17.39 -1.99
N VAL A 1026 -19.03 -17.12 -2.73
CA VAL A 1026 -19.41 -17.90 -3.90
C VAL A 1026 -18.78 -17.30 -5.15
N HIS A 1027 -18.08 -18.13 -5.93
CA HIS A 1027 -17.40 -17.76 -7.17
C HIS A 1027 -17.68 -18.79 -8.26
N ALA A 1028 -17.79 -18.38 -9.52
CA ALA A 1028 -17.94 -19.31 -10.64
C ALA A 1028 -16.55 -19.84 -11.04
N VAL A 1029 -16.19 -21.03 -10.54
CA VAL A 1029 -14.85 -21.60 -10.73
C VAL A 1029 -14.94 -23.02 -11.24
N SER A 1030 -13.92 -23.43 -12.00
CA SER A 1030 -13.87 -24.78 -12.58
C SER A 1030 -13.64 -25.82 -11.49
N THR A 1031 -14.55 -26.77 -11.39
CA THR A 1031 -14.56 -27.87 -10.41
C THR A 1031 -15.07 -29.14 -11.09
N LEU A 1032 -14.88 -30.31 -10.46
CA LEU A 1032 -15.45 -31.56 -10.96
C LEU A 1032 -16.98 -31.54 -10.80
N VAL A 1033 -17.72 -31.54 -11.91
CA VAL A 1033 -19.19 -31.41 -11.93
C VAL A 1033 -19.95 -32.74 -12.07
N THR A 1034 -19.26 -33.87 -11.96
CA THR A 1034 -19.88 -35.21 -11.90
C THR A 1034 -20.97 -35.27 -10.82
N ASP A 1035 -22.11 -35.87 -11.16
CA ASP A 1035 -23.35 -35.95 -10.38
C ASP A 1035 -24.09 -34.61 -10.18
N HIS A 1036 -23.61 -33.50 -10.74
CA HIS A 1036 -24.31 -32.22 -10.77
C HIS A 1036 -25.04 -32.01 -12.10
N HIS A 1037 -26.27 -31.47 -12.03
CA HIS A 1037 -27.10 -31.17 -13.20
C HIS A 1037 -27.30 -32.36 -14.17
N GLY A 1038 -27.18 -33.61 -13.71
CA GLY A 1038 -27.32 -34.82 -14.53
C GLY A 1038 -26.09 -35.23 -15.35
N ILE A 1039 -24.96 -34.53 -15.21
CA ILE A 1039 -23.67 -34.89 -15.82
C ILE A 1039 -23.08 -36.10 -15.08
N LYS A 1040 -22.63 -37.13 -15.79
CA LYS A 1040 -22.07 -38.37 -15.21
C LYS A 1040 -20.57 -38.55 -15.46
N GLU A 1041 -20.05 -37.76 -16.38
CA GLU A 1041 -18.68 -37.78 -16.85
C GLU A 1041 -17.74 -37.08 -15.85
N GLU A 1042 -16.46 -37.44 -15.82
CA GLU A 1042 -15.43 -36.79 -14.98
C GLU A 1042 -14.94 -35.45 -15.55
N VAL A 1043 -15.86 -34.59 -15.98
CA VAL A 1043 -15.54 -33.28 -16.54
C VAL A 1043 -15.35 -32.22 -15.45
N PHE A 1044 -14.43 -31.29 -15.71
CA PHE A 1044 -14.34 -30.04 -14.96
C PHE A 1044 -15.06 -28.96 -15.76
N LEU A 1045 -15.93 -28.21 -15.09
CA LEU A 1045 -16.65 -27.06 -15.63
C LEU A 1045 -16.86 -26.03 -14.52
N SER A 1046 -17.13 -24.79 -14.90
CA SER A 1046 -17.39 -23.72 -13.94
C SER A 1046 -18.82 -23.75 -13.41
N LEU A 1047 -18.97 -23.86 -12.09
CA LEU A 1047 -20.23 -23.68 -11.36
C LEU A 1047 -20.00 -22.72 -10.18
N PRO A 1048 -21.05 -22.08 -9.61
CA PRO A 1048 -20.90 -21.25 -8.43
C PRO A 1048 -20.54 -22.11 -7.22
N CYS A 1049 -19.32 -21.94 -6.71
CA CYS A 1049 -18.74 -22.72 -5.63
C CYS A 1049 -18.40 -21.83 -4.43
N THR A 1050 -18.67 -22.33 -3.22
CA THR A 1050 -18.27 -21.69 -1.96
C THR A 1050 -16.80 -21.97 -1.68
N LEU A 1051 -15.96 -20.93 -1.69
CA LEU A 1051 -14.51 -21.05 -1.47
C LEU A 1051 -14.11 -20.77 -0.02
N GLY A 1052 -13.37 -21.72 0.55
CA GLY A 1052 -12.82 -21.67 1.90
C GLY A 1052 -11.35 -22.11 1.96
N GLU A 1053 -10.82 -22.33 3.16
CA GLU A 1053 -9.42 -22.74 3.38
C GLU A 1053 -9.11 -24.15 2.83
N ASP A 1054 -10.13 -25.00 2.68
CA ASP A 1054 -10.06 -26.33 2.06
C ASP A 1054 -10.38 -26.32 0.55
N GLY A 1055 -10.49 -25.13 -0.05
CA GLY A 1055 -10.82 -24.93 -1.46
C GLY A 1055 -12.33 -24.91 -1.70
N VAL A 1056 -12.84 -25.72 -2.64
CA VAL A 1056 -14.28 -25.82 -2.92
C VAL A 1056 -14.97 -26.62 -1.80
N THR A 1057 -15.72 -25.93 -0.94
CA THR A 1057 -16.46 -26.58 0.16
C THR A 1057 -17.85 -27.05 -0.26
N HIS A 1058 -18.53 -26.29 -1.12
CA HIS A 1058 -19.89 -26.53 -1.58
C HIS A 1058 -20.05 -26.06 -3.02
N ILE A 1059 -20.91 -26.74 -3.79
CA ILE A 1059 -21.35 -26.34 -5.13
C ILE A 1059 -22.82 -25.91 -5.02
N VAL A 1060 -23.16 -24.72 -5.51
CA VAL A 1060 -24.53 -24.20 -5.47
C VAL A 1060 -25.37 -24.92 -6.54
N GLN A 1061 -26.38 -25.67 -6.12
CA GLN A 1061 -27.35 -26.28 -7.02
C GLN A 1061 -28.31 -25.22 -7.58
N GLN A 1062 -27.93 -24.61 -8.71
CA GLN A 1062 -28.78 -23.64 -9.39
C GLN A 1062 -30.02 -24.32 -10.00
N LYS A 1063 -31.16 -23.61 -9.98
CA LYS A 1063 -32.33 -24.00 -10.79
C LYS A 1063 -32.16 -23.40 -12.18
N LEU A 1064 -31.74 -24.22 -13.12
CA LEU A 1064 -31.58 -23.86 -14.54
C LEU A 1064 -32.89 -24.10 -15.29
N THR A 1065 -33.10 -23.39 -16.41
CA THR A 1065 -34.11 -23.76 -17.41
C THR A 1065 -33.68 -24.99 -18.21
N ASP A 1066 -34.60 -25.59 -18.96
CA ASP A 1066 -34.28 -26.71 -19.86
C ASP A 1066 -33.25 -26.28 -20.94
N ASP A 1067 -33.33 -25.05 -21.46
CA ASP A 1067 -32.37 -24.50 -22.43
C ASP A 1067 -30.98 -24.24 -21.81
N GLU A 1068 -30.93 -23.67 -20.59
CA GLU A 1068 -29.70 -23.46 -19.84
C GLU A 1068 -29.03 -24.80 -19.49
N LEU A 1069 -29.83 -25.81 -19.14
CA LEU A 1069 -29.39 -27.17 -18.84
C LEU A 1069 -28.84 -27.89 -20.08
N ALA A 1070 -29.55 -27.83 -21.21
CA ALA A 1070 -29.12 -28.43 -22.48
C ALA A 1070 -27.83 -27.78 -23.00
N SER A 1071 -27.68 -26.47 -22.81
CA SER A 1071 -26.45 -25.74 -23.12
C SER A 1071 -25.27 -26.21 -22.26
N LEU A 1072 -25.50 -26.40 -20.95
CA LEU A 1072 -24.49 -26.94 -20.02
C LEU A 1072 -24.09 -28.38 -20.35
N HIS A 1073 -25.04 -29.24 -20.75
CA HIS A 1073 -24.76 -30.59 -21.24
C HIS A 1073 -23.94 -30.60 -22.52
N THR A 1074 -24.22 -29.66 -23.44
CA THR A 1074 -23.46 -29.51 -24.69
C THR A 1074 -22.00 -29.11 -24.40
N SER A 1075 -21.79 -28.17 -23.48
CA SER A 1075 -20.46 -27.77 -23.00
C SER A 1075 -19.71 -28.94 -22.34
N SER A 1076 -20.39 -29.70 -21.48
CA SER A 1076 -19.88 -30.93 -20.85
C SER A 1076 -19.41 -31.98 -21.87
N ALA A 1077 -20.27 -32.33 -22.83
CA ALA A 1077 -19.95 -33.33 -23.86
C ALA A 1077 -18.76 -32.90 -24.73
N MET A 1078 -18.63 -31.60 -25.01
CA MET A 1078 -17.46 -31.08 -25.74
C MET A 1078 -16.17 -31.20 -24.92
N MET A 1079 -16.19 -30.86 -23.62
CA MET A 1079 -15.00 -30.99 -22.77
C MET A 1079 -14.60 -32.45 -22.57
N HIS A 1080 -15.56 -33.36 -22.36
CA HIS A 1080 -15.30 -34.80 -22.23
C HIS A 1080 -14.58 -35.35 -23.47
N LYS A 1081 -15.08 -35.04 -24.67
CA LYS A 1081 -14.48 -35.47 -25.94
C LYS A 1081 -13.04 -34.99 -26.13
N VAL A 1082 -12.66 -33.83 -25.58
CA VAL A 1082 -11.26 -33.37 -25.62
C VAL A 1082 -10.42 -34.10 -24.55
N GLN A 1083 -10.98 -34.39 -23.38
CA GLN A 1083 -10.31 -35.14 -22.31
C GLN A 1083 -10.00 -36.60 -22.72
N GLU A 1084 -10.91 -37.28 -23.43
CA GLU A 1084 -10.70 -38.64 -23.97
C GLU A 1084 -9.50 -38.72 -24.93
N GLY A 1085 -9.14 -37.61 -25.58
CA GLY A 1085 -8.00 -37.53 -26.50
C GLY A 1085 -6.63 -37.34 -25.83
N LEU A 1086 -6.57 -37.15 -24.50
CA LEU A 1086 -5.33 -36.79 -23.79
C LEU A 1086 -4.46 -37.99 -23.44
N LYS A 1087 -3.14 -37.79 -23.50
CA LYS A 1087 -2.13 -38.77 -23.09
C LYS A 1087 -1.36 -38.27 -21.88
N PHE A 1088 -1.64 -38.89 -20.73
CA PHE A 1088 -0.93 -38.67 -19.47
C PHE A 1088 0.50 -39.23 -19.49
#